data_AF-A0A934KJJ4-F1
#
_entry.id   AF-A0A934KJJ4-F1
#
_cell.length_a   1.000
_cell.length_b   1.000
_cell.length_c   1.000
_cell.angle_alpha   90.00
_cell.angle_beta   90.00
_cell.angle_gamma   90.00
#
_symmetry.space_group_name_H-M   'P 1'
#
loop_
_entity.id
_entity.type
_entity.pdbx_description
1 polymer ?
#
loop_
_entity_poly.entity_id
_entity_poly.type
_entity_poly.pdbx_seq_one_letter_code
_entity_poly.pdbx_strand_id
1 'polypeptide(L)'
;MAASASLALVSPRPAAAASSVPRYDHILVAVEENHGLRDIMGNRAAPNINFLAHQFGLATNYFGVTHPSEPNYVALLGGSTFGVQNDNPYYVNKINAPSLISQMDGAGISWKAYLQGLPHPGYQGICYPARCNGVPDIDPLYVSKHNAIGNFTTSLNAGDWSRQVPVEQLSDDLASSRVPRFSYVIPDECHDMHGDPPYCIDSGSLRDPQDQRLVTVGDAYIGRLTSQVTSAPFWSHGNNAMVIVFDEGSDAAGCCAASPGGGKVVTIVVTNHGPRGVTDATPYNHYSLLQTIQQSFGLGCLQNTCATAQVKPLAPLFAIKDTDPLATHPLSVPDIQTATPTPVEPIGSTTKTATKNGWTVIKSPMRGTADNSLGAISASTPSDIWAVGNFLPDAANSNPDATLTFATHYDGTRWTAVPTPNTGPNFNTLFGVAAKGGQAWAVGVHLTAAYQARSLIEHWDGTGWTIVDGPQLSGSRNMLLAASAVSTSNVWAVGQQQGADDRWTTLVEHWDGHTWRVVPSPNPGSSGDSLYGVAAAGPEDVWAVGQRLDGSGADQPLLEHWDGDRWTVVASPRHGTASGALYSVSSGESGVWAVGQTEDAVHASQPLVEHLDGSRWQDVSLPRVSSGFTSLWSVTVADDSVWAVGTANDPATGNDHTLAMRGQGDHWQIVNGPDPAAADENRLGAVTTAGDTIWAVGYYKDQGRKTLIERRRAE
;
A
#
# COMPACT_ATOMS: atom_id res chain seq x y z
N MET A 1 -90.45 -23.33 -17.05
CA MET A 1 -89.54 -22.75 -16.04
C MET A 1 -88.23 -23.52 -16.13
N ALA A 2 -87.21 -22.92 -16.73
CA ALA A 2 -85.88 -23.52 -16.87
C ALA A 2 -84.89 -22.60 -16.14
N ALA A 3 -84.15 -23.16 -15.19
CA ALA A 3 -83.19 -22.45 -14.36
C ALA A 3 -81.79 -22.53 -14.99
N SER A 4 -81.17 -21.37 -15.21
CA SER A 4 -79.80 -21.23 -15.70
C SER A 4 -78.81 -21.41 -14.55
N ALA A 5 -77.83 -22.30 -14.72
CA ALA A 5 -76.67 -22.42 -13.85
C ALA A 5 -75.46 -21.77 -14.53
N SER A 6 -74.88 -20.76 -13.89
CA SER A 6 -73.64 -20.10 -14.34
C SER A 6 -72.43 -20.91 -13.87
N LEU A 7 -71.64 -21.45 -14.80
CA LEU A 7 -70.28 -21.94 -14.53
C LEU A 7 -69.30 -20.76 -14.54
N ALA A 8 -68.61 -20.53 -13.42
CA ALA A 8 -67.45 -19.65 -13.36
C ALA A 8 -66.20 -20.42 -13.85
N LEU A 9 -65.57 -19.91 -14.91
CA LEU A 9 -64.26 -20.36 -15.38
C LEU A 9 -63.18 -19.87 -14.40
N VAL A 10 -62.51 -20.81 -13.73
CA VAL A 10 -61.28 -20.54 -12.98
C VAL A 10 -60.12 -20.56 -13.98
N SER A 11 -59.55 -19.39 -14.28
CA SER A 11 -58.30 -19.30 -15.02
C SER A 11 -57.15 -19.85 -14.17
N PRO A 12 -56.22 -20.64 -14.72
CA PRO A 12 -55.03 -21.04 -13.98
C PRO A 12 -54.16 -19.80 -13.74
N ARG A 13 -53.89 -19.50 -12.47
CA ARG A 13 -52.79 -18.59 -12.10
C ARG A 13 -51.49 -19.18 -12.64
N PRO A 14 -50.64 -18.42 -13.36
CA PRO A 14 -49.27 -18.85 -13.54
C PRO A 14 -48.61 -18.85 -12.15
N ALA A 15 -48.11 -20.01 -11.73
CA ALA A 15 -47.19 -20.09 -10.62
C ALA A 15 -45.91 -19.38 -11.05
N ALA A 16 -45.68 -18.16 -10.55
CA ALA A 16 -44.37 -17.54 -10.60
C ALA A 16 -43.45 -18.37 -9.70
N ALA A 17 -42.72 -19.31 -10.29
CA ALA A 17 -41.58 -19.91 -9.63
C ALA A 17 -40.59 -18.77 -9.37
N ALA A 18 -40.34 -18.44 -8.10
CA ALA A 18 -39.15 -17.71 -7.72
C ALA A 18 -37.97 -18.56 -8.23
N SER A 19 -37.23 -18.07 -9.24
CA SER A 19 -36.09 -18.79 -9.77
C SER A 19 -35.02 -18.88 -8.68
N SER A 20 -34.94 -20.03 -8.02
CA SER A 20 -33.88 -20.32 -7.04
C SER A 20 -32.53 -20.25 -7.74
N VAL A 21 -31.53 -19.66 -7.07
CA VAL A 21 -30.15 -19.69 -7.56
C VAL A 21 -29.70 -21.15 -7.69
N PRO A 22 -29.18 -21.59 -8.85
CA PRO A 22 -28.66 -22.95 -9.02
C PRO A 22 -27.50 -23.25 -8.08
N ARG A 23 -27.22 -24.54 -7.86
CA ARG A 23 -26.01 -24.93 -7.11
C ARG A 23 -24.77 -24.78 -7.97
N TYR A 24 -23.77 -24.10 -7.42
CA TYR A 24 -22.42 -24.01 -7.98
C TYR A 24 -21.45 -24.85 -7.17
N ASP A 25 -20.46 -25.38 -7.88
CA ASP A 25 -19.34 -26.12 -7.30
C ASP A 25 -18.27 -25.15 -6.82
N HIS A 26 -17.96 -24.14 -7.64
CA HIS A 26 -17.02 -23.06 -7.32
C HIS A 26 -17.62 -21.69 -7.62
N ILE A 27 -17.49 -20.76 -6.68
CA ILE A 27 -17.74 -19.33 -6.88
C ILE A 27 -16.48 -18.56 -6.47
N LEU A 28 -15.90 -17.84 -7.42
CA LEU A 28 -14.90 -16.80 -7.18
C LEU A 28 -15.55 -15.43 -7.10
N VAL A 29 -15.10 -14.58 -6.18
CA VAL A 29 -15.47 -13.17 -6.11
C VAL A 29 -14.17 -12.36 -6.11
N ALA A 30 -13.97 -11.56 -7.14
CA ALA A 30 -12.93 -10.53 -7.20
C ALA A 30 -13.57 -9.17 -6.90
N VAL A 31 -13.01 -8.45 -5.93
CA VAL A 31 -13.49 -7.12 -5.55
C VAL A 31 -12.49 -6.07 -6.01
N GLU A 32 -12.98 -5.07 -6.74
CA GLU A 32 -12.25 -3.88 -7.19
C GLU A 32 -12.80 -2.65 -6.44
N GLU A 33 -12.15 -1.49 -6.55
CA GLU A 33 -12.37 -0.34 -5.69
C GLU A 33 -12.79 0.94 -6.44
N ASN A 34 -13.58 1.78 -5.75
CA ASN A 34 -13.74 3.22 -5.98
C ASN A 34 -14.11 3.70 -7.39
N HIS A 35 -14.80 2.88 -8.18
CA HIS A 35 -15.31 3.27 -9.50
C HIS A 35 -16.79 2.94 -9.69
N GLY A 36 -17.55 3.96 -10.04
CA GLY A 36 -18.93 3.82 -10.47
C GLY A 36 -19.06 3.14 -11.83
N LEU A 37 -20.25 2.62 -12.13
CA LEU A 37 -20.56 1.93 -13.39
C LEU A 37 -20.18 2.77 -14.63
N ARG A 38 -20.35 4.09 -14.57
CA ARG A 38 -20.08 5.01 -15.70
C ARG A 38 -18.61 5.28 -15.91
N ASP A 39 -17.79 4.93 -14.95
CA ASP A 39 -16.37 5.27 -14.90
C ASP A 39 -15.57 4.20 -15.66
N ILE A 40 -16.11 2.98 -15.66
CA ILE A 40 -15.55 1.82 -16.35
C ILE A 40 -16.29 1.48 -17.66
N MET A 41 -17.63 1.51 -17.67
CA MET A 41 -18.40 1.10 -18.86
C MET A 41 -18.25 2.12 -20.01
N GLY A 42 -17.74 1.64 -21.15
CA GLY A 42 -17.37 2.46 -22.32
C GLY A 42 -15.99 3.11 -22.22
N ASN A 43 -15.28 2.94 -21.10
CA ASN A 43 -13.94 3.48 -20.92
C ASN A 43 -12.92 2.70 -21.77
N ARG A 44 -12.08 3.42 -22.52
CA ARG A 44 -11.01 2.84 -23.35
C ARG A 44 -9.85 2.30 -22.50
N ALA A 45 -9.72 2.76 -21.26
CA ALA A 45 -8.79 2.23 -20.26
C ALA A 45 -9.18 0.83 -19.76
N ALA A 46 -10.46 0.44 -19.89
CA ALA A 46 -10.98 -0.82 -19.35
C ALA A 46 -11.56 -1.79 -20.40
N PRO A 47 -10.85 -2.11 -21.50
CA PRO A 47 -11.42 -2.91 -22.57
C PRO A 47 -11.68 -4.38 -22.18
N ASN A 48 -10.96 -4.97 -21.23
CA ASN A 48 -11.22 -6.35 -20.80
C ASN A 48 -12.51 -6.44 -19.98
N ILE A 49 -12.69 -5.54 -19.02
CA ILE A 49 -13.91 -5.45 -18.21
C ILE A 49 -15.12 -5.15 -19.12
N ASN A 50 -14.97 -4.24 -20.08
CA ASN A 50 -16.02 -3.98 -21.08
C ASN A 50 -16.32 -5.21 -21.95
N PHE A 51 -15.30 -5.95 -22.40
CA PHE A 51 -15.49 -7.19 -23.14
C PHE A 51 -16.26 -8.22 -22.31
N LEU A 52 -15.87 -8.42 -21.04
CA LEU A 52 -16.54 -9.35 -20.13
C LEU A 52 -18.00 -8.96 -19.89
N ALA A 53 -18.28 -7.67 -19.67
CA ALA A 53 -19.63 -7.15 -19.50
C ALA A 53 -20.53 -7.37 -20.73
N HIS A 54 -19.95 -7.26 -21.94
CA HIS A 54 -20.67 -7.53 -23.18
C HIS A 54 -20.88 -9.03 -23.46
N GLN A 55 -19.92 -9.87 -23.07
CA GLN A 55 -19.94 -11.31 -23.36
C GLN A 55 -20.81 -12.09 -22.37
N PHE A 56 -20.82 -11.70 -21.09
CA PHE A 56 -21.40 -12.46 -19.99
C PHE A 56 -22.65 -11.78 -19.40
N GLY A 57 -22.82 -11.85 -18.09
CA GLY A 57 -23.90 -11.18 -17.36
C GLY A 57 -23.42 -9.87 -16.75
N LEU A 58 -24.13 -8.76 -16.99
CA LEU A 58 -23.88 -7.46 -16.36
C LEU A 58 -25.11 -7.03 -15.52
N ALA A 59 -24.91 -6.77 -14.23
CA ALA A 59 -25.91 -6.10 -13.41
C ALA A 59 -25.79 -4.57 -13.60
N THR A 60 -26.70 -3.99 -14.37
CA THR A 60 -26.71 -2.55 -14.72
C THR A 60 -27.28 -1.65 -13.61
N ASN A 61 -27.75 -2.25 -12.52
CA ASN A 61 -28.37 -1.56 -11.40
C ASN A 61 -27.92 -2.15 -10.06
N TYR A 62 -26.63 -2.41 -9.93
CA TYR A 62 -25.98 -2.85 -8.70
C TYR A 62 -25.38 -1.66 -7.96
N PHE A 63 -25.50 -1.63 -6.63
CA PHE A 63 -25.06 -0.54 -5.78
C PHE A 63 -24.11 -0.99 -4.68
N GLY A 64 -23.13 -0.14 -4.35
CA GLY A 64 -22.44 -0.18 -3.06
C GLY A 64 -23.44 -0.03 -1.92
N VAL A 65 -23.10 -0.54 -0.74
CA VAL A 65 -23.96 -0.46 0.45
C VAL A 65 -23.79 0.88 1.18
N THR A 66 -22.58 1.42 1.27
CA THR A 66 -22.33 2.71 1.92
C THR A 66 -20.99 3.29 1.46
N HIS A 67 -20.51 4.31 2.19
CA HIS A 67 -19.20 4.95 2.11
C HIS A 67 -18.63 5.01 3.54
N PRO A 68 -17.33 4.77 3.79
CA PRO A 68 -16.27 4.41 2.83
C PRO A 68 -16.15 2.88 2.58
N SER A 69 -15.05 2.41 1.97
CA SER A 69 -14.84 1.05 1.46
C SER A 69 -15.05 -0.08 2.48
N GLU A 70 -14.39 -0.10 3.65
CA GLU A 70 -14.40 -1.23 4.61
C GLU A 70 -15.83 -1.71 4.97
N PRO A 71 -16.79 -0.82 5.29
CA PRO A 71 -18.20 -1.19 5.45
C PRO A 71 -18.82 -2.02 4.30
N ASN A 72 -18.41 -1.83 3.04
CA ASN A 72 -18.91 -2.58 1.89
C ASN A 72 -18.41 -4.03 1.90
N TYR A 73 -17.13 -4.25 2.24
CA TYR A 73 -16.55 -5.58 2.43
C TYR A 73 -17.22 -6.32 3.60
N VAL A 74 -17.44 -5.61 4.70
CA VAL A 74 -18.20 -6.13 5.86
C VAL A 74 -19.62 -6.52 5.45
N ALA A 75 -20.29 -5.67 4.68
CA ALA A 75 -21.63 -5.92 4.16
C ALA A 75 -21.69 -7.15 3.23
N LEU A 76 -20.68 -7.32 2.38
CA LEU A 76 -20.55 -8.46 1.46
C LEU A 76 -20.37 -9.79 2.20
N LEU A 77 -19.66 -9.79 3.33
CA LEU A 77 -19.39 -11.02 4.09
C LEU A 77 -20.40 -11.30 5.22
N GLY A 78 -21.03 -10.27 5.79
CA GLY A 78 -21.89 -10.42 6.97
C GLY A 78 -23.35 -9.98 6.79
N GLY A 79 -23.71 -9.37 5.66
CA GLY A 79 -25.08 -8.96 5.37
C GLY A 79 -25.55 -7.69 6.09
N SER A 80 -24.64 -6.97 6.74
CA SER A 80 -24.85 -5.68 7.41
C SER A 80 -23.50 -4.99 7.52
N THR A 81 -23.47 -3.66 7.67
CA THR A 81 -22.24 -2.93 8.04
C THR A 81 -21.93 -3.05 9.52
N PHE A 82 -22.87 -3.55 10.33
CA PHE A 82 -22.76 -3.66 11.81
C PHE A 82 -22.40 -2.35 12.51
N GLY A 83 -22.66 -1.20 11.87
CA GLY A 83 -22.33 0.11 12.41
C GLY A 83 -20.90 0.58 12.13
N VAL A 84 -20.12 -0.16 11.34
CA VAL A 84 -18.84 0.33 10.79
C VAL A 84 -19.12 1.49 9.84
N GLN A 85 -18.36 2.58 9.97
CA GLN A 85 -18.58 3.88 9.29
C GLN A 85 -17.26 4.56 8.87
N ASN A 86 -16.14 3.86 8.98
CA ASN A 86 -14.79 4.33 8.67
C ASN A 86 -13.95 3.10 8.30
N ASP A 87 -12.74 3.34 7.81
CA ASP A 87 -11.78 2.31 7.39
C ASP A 87 -10.72 2.01 8.48
N ASN A 88 -11.06 2.25 9.75
CA ASN A 88 -10.13 1.98 10.85
C ASN A 88 -9.73 0.49 10.88
N PRO A 89 -8.56 0.17 11.44
CA PRO A 89 -8.13 -1.23 11.59
C PRO A 89 -9.21 -2.18 12.08
N TYR A 90 -9.23 -3.41 11.54
CA TYR A 90 -10.24 -4.43 11.86
C TYR A 90 -10.37 -4.73 13.38
N TYR A 91 -9.31 -4.52 14.16
CA TYR A 91 -9.32 -4.68 15.62
C TYR A 91 -9.94 -3.51 16.40
N VAL A 92 -10.18 -2.38 15.73
CA VAL A 92 -11.05 -1.28 16.17
C VAL A 92 -12.48 -1.57 15.72
N ASN A 93 -12.65 -1.91 14.43
CA ASN A 93 -13.94 -2.23 13.80
C ASN A 93 -14.34 -3.69 14.02
N LYS A 94 -14.29 -4.15 15.29
CA LYS A 94 -14.60 -5.52 15.68
C LYS A 94 -16.09 -5.84 15.59
N ILE A 95 -16.40 -6.95 14.95
CA ILE A 95 -17.76 -7.46 14.76
C ILE A 95 -17.92 -8.77 15.50
N ASN A 96 -18.93 -8.82 16.37
CA ASN A 96 -19.35 -10.03 17.07
C ASN A 96 -20.66 -10.56 16.47
N ALA A 97 -20.57 -11.11 15.26
CA ALA A 97 -21.69 -11.70 14.53
C ALA A 97 -21.20 -12.80 13.58
N PRO A 98 -22.06 -13.75 13.18
CA PRO A 98 -21.72 -14.72 12.14
C PRO A 98 -21.46 -14.05 10.79
N SER A 99 -20.47 -14.56 10.07
CA SER A 99 -20.11 -14.18 8.70
C SER A 99 -20.31 -15.34 7.73
N LEU A 100 -20.23 -15.08 6.43
CA LEU A 100 -20.19 -16.09 5.38
C LEU A 100 -19.09 -17.14 5.65
N ILE A 101 -17.93 -16.69 6.11
CA ILE A 101 -16.80 -17.55 6.48
C ILE A 101 -17.20 -18.53 7.58
N SER A 102 -17.80 -18.04 8.66
CA SER A 102 -18.28 -18.90 9.75
C SER A 102 -19.36 -19.90 9.31
N GLN A 103 -20.21 -19.52 8.35
CA GLN A 103 -21.20 -20.43 7.77
C GLN A 103 -20.54 -21.53 6.93
N MET A 104 -19.50 -21.18 6.17
CA MET A 104 -18.73 -22.13 5.36
C MET A 104 -17.98 -23.13 6.23
N ASP A 105 -17.32 -22.68 7.29
CA ASP A 105 -16.65 -23.56 8.25
C ASP A 105 -17.64 -24.53 8.90
N GLY A 106 -18.79 -24.01 9.36
CA GLY A 106 -19.85 -24.84 9.96
C GLY A 106 -20.47 -25.86 8.99
N ALA A 107 -20.46 -25.57 7.69
CA ALA A 107 -20.98 -26.44 6.64
C ALA A 107 -19.92 -27.34 5.99
N GLY A 108 -18.64 -27.22 6.37
CA GLY A 108 -17.53 -27.93 5.73
C GLY A 108 -17.30 -27.52 4.27
N ILE A 109 -17.67 -26.30 3.89
CA ILE A 109 -17.42 -25.74 2.56
C ILE A 109 -16.01 -25.13 2.57
N SER A 110 -15.11 -25.68 1.75
CA SER A 110 -13.76 -25.14 1.60
C SER A 110 -13.80 -23.71 1.08
N TRP A 111 -13.04 -22.82 1.72
CA TRP A 111 -12.85 -21.45 1.27
C TRP A 111 -11.37 -21.03 1.38
N LYS A 112 -10.99 -20.01 0.61
CA LYS A 112 -9.69 -19.34 0.73
C LYS A 112 -9.81 -17.88 0.28
N ALA A 113 -9.07 -16.99 0.92
CA ALA A 113 -8.88 -15.62 0.44
C ALA A 113 -7.50 -15.47 -0.16
N TYR A 114 -7.42 -14.96 -1.38
CA TYR A 114 -6.21 -14.70 -2.15
C TYR A 114 -6.02 -13.18 -2.21
N LEU A 115 -5.08 -12.68 -1.43
CA LEU A 115 -4.90 -11.27 -1.15
C LEU A 115 -3.57 -10.83 -1.75
N GLN A 116 -3.61 -9.96 -2.75
CA GLN A 116 -2.39 -9.47 -3.40
C GLN A 116 -1.66 -8.50 -2.47
N GLY A 117 -0.34 -8.58 -2.44
CA GLY A 117 0.48 -7.83 -1.49
C GLY A 117 0.46 -8.38 -0.06
N LEU A 118 -0.32 -9.42 0.25
CA LEU A 118 -0.24 -10.07 1.56
C LEU A 118 1.13 -10.76 1.70
N PRO A 119 1.93 -10.49 2.74
CA PRO A 119 3.31 -10.97 2.81
C PRO A 119 3.42 -12.48 3.04
N HIS A 120 2.48 -13.06 3.77
CA HIS A 120 2.44 -14.50 4.03
C HIS A 120 1.06 -14.94 4.55
N PRO A 121 0.74 -16.24 4.48
CA PRO A 121 -0.44 -16.78 5.12
C PRO A 121 -0.49 -16.49 6.62
N GLY A 122 -1.66 -16.12 7.12
CA GLY A 122 -1.85 -15.83 8.55
C GLY A 122 -1.33 -14.46 9.01
N TYR A 123 -0.91 -13.59 8.09
CA TYR A 123 -0.56 -12.21 8.40
C TYR A 123 -1.76 -11.45 9.00
N GLN A 124 -1.54 -10.82 10.15
CA GLN A 124 -2.56 -10.09 10.92
C GLN A 124 -2.31 -8.57 10.96
N GLY A 125 -1.25 -8.10 10.30
CA GLY A 125 -0.99 -6.68 10.17
C GLY A 125 -2.03 -6.00 9.26
N ILE A 126 -2.13 -4.68 9.40
CA ILE A 126 -3.18 -3.90 8.75
C ILE A 126 -2.79 -3.46 7.34
N CYS A 127 -1.51 -3.55 6.95
CA CYS A 127 -1.08 -3.33 5.58
C CYS A 127 0.41 -3.72 5.32
N TYR A 128 0.81 -3.77 4.05
CA TYR A 128 2.16 -4.20 3.61
C TYR A 128 2.50 -3.63 2.22
N PRO A 129 3.76 -3.28 1.84
CA PRO A 129 5.02 -3.40 2.60
C PRO A 129 5.31 -2.26 3.58
N ALA A 130 4.58 -1.14 3.51
CA ALA A 130 4.66 -0.09 4.53
C ALA A 130 3.71 -0.36 5.71
N ARG A 131 3.90 0.32 6.84
CA ARG A 131 2.97 0.29 7.98
C ARG A 131 2.02 1.49 7.93
N CYS A 132 0.72 1.22 8.05
CA CYS A 132 -0.36 2.20 7.96
C CYS A 132 -0.51 2.90 9.30
N ASN A 133 -0.36 4.21 9.30
CA ASN A 133 -0.36 5.02 10.51
C ASN A 133 -1.76 5.23 11.07
N GLY A 134 -2.48 4.20 11.54
CA GLY A 134 -3.77 4.39 12.25
C GLY A 134 -4.85 5.23 11.52
N VAL A 135 -4.61 5.50 10.24
CA VAL A 135 -5.41 6.13 9.20
C VAL A 135 -5.02 5.33 7.95
N PRO A 136 -5.98 4.76 7.23
CA PRO A 136 -5.71 3.73 6.21
C PRO A 136 -5.08 4.21 4.90
N ASP A 137 -4.69 5.48 4.77
CA ASP A 137 -4.19 6.04 3.51
C ASP A 137 -2.79 6.65 3.66
N ILE A 138 -1.79 5.84 4.02
CA ILE A 138 -0.41 6.11 3.60
C ILE A 138 0.35 4.84 3.24
N ASP A 139 0.60 4.69 1.93
CA ASP A 139 1.71 3.98 1.31
C ASP A 139 1.77 2.42 1.39
N PRO A 140 0.68 1.63 1.45
CA PRO A 140 0.75 0.17 1.30
C PRO A 140 0.31 -0.35 -0.09
N LEU A 141 0.64 -1.60 -0.39
CA LEU A 141 0.03 -2.37 -1.48
C LEU A 141 -1.16 -3.19 -0.97
N TYR A 142 -0.96 -3.94 0.11
CA TYR A 142 -2.03 -4.66 0.79
C TYR A 142 -2.58 -3.81 1.92
N VAL A 143 -3.91 -3.73 2.07
CA VAL A 143 -4.59 -3.11 3.21
C VAL A 143 -5.67 -4.01 3.80
N SER A 144 -5.81 -4.00 5.12
CA SER A 144 -6.86 -4.78 5.78
C SER A 144 -8.26 -4.21 5.59
N LYS A 145 -8.41 -2.91 5.23
CA LYS A 145 -9.71 -2.30 4.93
C LYS A 145 -10.42 -3.00 3.76
N HIS A 146 -9.66 -3.50 2.78
CA HIS A 146 -10.19 -4.29 1.65
C HIS A 146 -10.33 -5.80 2.00
N ASN A 147 -10.09 -6.19 3.25
CA ASN A 147 -10.20 -7.58 3.72
C ASN A 147 -11.01 -7.68 5.03
N ALA A 148 -12.33 -7.62 4.90
CA ALA A 148 -13.23 -7.64 6.05
C ALA A 148 -13.33 -8.98 6.81
N ILE A 149 -12.59 -10.02 6.39
CA ILE A 149 -12.54 -11.29 7.14
C ILE A 149 -12.06 -11.02 8.57
N GLY A 150 -11.04 -10.17 8.72
CA GLY A 150 -10.45 -9.75 9.99
C GLY A 150 -11.44 -9.15 10.99
N ASN A 151 -12.49 -8.47 10.52
CA ASN A 151 -13.46 -7.77 11.38
C ASN A 151 -14.29 -8.74 12.23
N PHE A 152 -14.58 -9.95 11.73
CA PHE A 152 -15.44 -10.94 12.40
C PHE A 152 -14.69 -11.74 13.48
N THR A 153 -14.07 -11.01 14.41
CA THR A 153 -13.11 -11.51 15.41
C THR A 153 -13.60 -12.68 16.27
N THR A 154 -14.90 -12.80 16.54
CA THR A 154 -15.42 -13.90 17.38
C THR A 154 -15.62 -15.20 16.62
N SER A 155 -15.59 -15.15 15.29
CA SER A 155 -15.65 -16.34 14.43
C SER A 155 -14.27 -16.79 13.92
N LEU A 156 -13.26 -15.93 14.01
CA LEU A 156 -11.91 -16.21 13.51
C LEU A 156 -11.11 -17.13 14.42
N ASN A 157 -10.49 -18.13 13.82
CA ASN A 157 -9.51 -19.01 14.44
C ASN A 157 -8.19 -19.02 13.63
N ALA A 158 -7.15 -19.65 14.18
CA ALA A 158 -5.84 -19.74 13.51
C ALA A 158 -5.91 -20.40 12.12
N GLY A 159 -6.84 -21.34 11.93
CA GLY A 159 -7.12 -21.95 10.63
C GLY A 159 -7.67 -20.95 9.62
N ASP A 160 -8.55 -20.03 10.03
CA ASP A 160 -9.10 -19.00 9.14
C ASP A 160 -8.03 -18.01 8.69
N TRP A 161 -7.17 -17.58 9.62
CA TRP A 161 -6.01 -16.75 9.29
C TRP A 161 -5.08 -17.45 8.30
N SER A 162 -4.81 -18.75 8.47
CA SER A 162 -3.98 -19.50 7.52
C SER A 162 -4.61 -19.71 6.14
N ARG A 163 -5.93 -19.51 6.00
CA ARG A 163 -6.67 -19.57 4.72
C ARG A 163 -6.74 -18.22 4.00
N GLN A 164 -6.20 -17.16 4.60
CA GLN A 164 -5.92 -15.90 3.92
C GLN A 164 -4.47 -15.95 3.47
N VAL A 165 -4.23 -15.99 2.17
CA VAL A 165 -2.92 -16.28 1.57
C VAL A 165 -2.55 -15.21 0.54
N PRO A 166 -1.24 -15.07 0.23
CA PRO A 166 -0.79 -14.29 -0.91
C PRO A 166 -1.45 -14.76 -2.20
N VAL A 167 -1.78 -13.83 -3.11
CA VAL A 167 -2.54 -14.12 -4.33
C VAL A 167 -1.85 -15.14 -5.24
N GLU A 168 -0.53 -15.26 -5.15
CA GLU A 168 0.30 -16.18 -5.91
C GLU A 168 -0.13 -17.64 -5.71
N GLN A 169 -0.63 -17.97 -4.51
CA GLN A 169 -1.17 -19.29 -4.18
C GLN A 169 -2.36 -19.69 -5.07
N LEU A 170 -3.08 -18.71 -5.66
CA LEU A 170 -4.17 -18.97 -6.59
C LEU A 170 -3.67 -19.72 -7.83
N SER A 171 -2.53 -19.32 -8.39
CA SER A 171 -1.96 -19.96 -9.58
C SER A 171 -1.65 -21.45 -9.32
N ASP A 172 -1.08 -21.74 -8.15
CA ASP A 172 -0.80 -23.12 -7.72
C ASP A 172 -2.08 -23.93 -7.53
N ASP A 173 -3.11 -23.35 -6.90
CA ASP A 173 -4.38 -24.03 -6.65
C ASP A 173 -5.16 -24.29 -7.94
N LEU A 174 -5.13 -23.34 -8.88
CA LEU A 174 -5.68 -23.47 -10.23
C LEU A 174 -4.98 -24.60 -11.00
N ALA A 175 -3.64 -24.66 -10.96
CA ALA A 175 -2.86 -25.68 -11.65
C ALA A 175 -3.03 -27.08 -11.03
N SER A 176 -3.18 -27.16 -9.71
CA SER A 176 -3.25 -28.42 -8.96
C SER A 176 -4.68 -28.91 -8.66
N SER A 177 -5.71 -28.25 -9.21
CA SER A 177 -7.13 -28.57 -8.95
C SER A 177 -7.48 -28.59 -7.46
N ARG A 178 -6.84 -27.71 -6.67
CA ARG A 178 -7.10 -27.50 -5.23
C ARG A 178 -7.91 -26.22 -4.97
N VAL A 179 -8.52 -25.67 -6.01
CA VAL A 179 -9.37 -24.48 -5.94
C VAL A 179 -10.49 -24.73 -4.92
N PRO A 180 -10.69 -23.84 -3.93
CA PRO A 180 -11.76 -24.00 -2.97
C PRO A 180 -13.12 -23.75 -3.62
N ARG A 181 -14.18 -24.28 -3.01
CA ARG A 181 -15.58 -24.01 -3.40
C ARG A 181 -15.91 -22.52 -3.38
N PHE A 182 -15.40 -21.77 -2.41
CA PHE A 182 -15.48 -20.32 -2.40
C PHE A 182 -14.08 -19.71 -2.43
N SER A 183 -13.81 -18.84 -3.39
CA SER A 183 -12.58 -18.04 -3.34
C SER A 183 -12.87 -16.55 -3.38
N TYR A 184 -12.16 -15.85 -2.51
CA TYR A 184 -12.25 -14.41 -2.35
C TYR A 184 -10.94 -13.79 -2.81
N VAL A 185 -10.95 -12.99 -3.86
CA VAL A 185 -9.74 -12.41 -4.46
C VAL A 185 -9.79 -10.91 -4.25
N ILE A 186 -8.79 -10.38 -3.57
CA ILE A 186 -8.63 -8.95 -3.32
C ILE A 186 -7.29 -8.53 -3.95
N PRO A 187 -7.29 -7.74 -5.03
CA PRO A 187 -6.07 -7.16 -5.58
C PRO A 187 -5.44 -6.17 -4.59
N ASP A 188 -4.21 -5.74 -4.89
CA ASP A 188 -3.55 -4.69 -4.12
C ASP A 188 -4.05 -3.30 -4.58
N GLU A 189 -3.74 -2.25 -3.82
CA GLU A 189 -4.11 -0.85 -4.09
C GLU A 189 -3.77 -0.37 -5.52
N CYS A 190 -2.85 -1.05 -6.23
CA CYS A 190 -2.53 -0.73 -7.62
C CYS A 190 -3.46 -1.42 -8.62
N HIS A 191 -3.88 -2.63 -8.30
CA HIS A 191 -4.59 -3.51 -9.23
C HIS A 191 -6.10 -3.55 -8.96
N ASP A 192 -6.56 -3.12 -7.79
CA ASP A 192 -7.98 -2.95 -7.45
C ASP A 192 -8.56 -1.64 -7.97
N MET A 193 -7.70 -0.79 -8.54
CA MET A 193 -8.02 0.54 -9.05
C MET A 193 -8.32 1.59 -7.97
N HIS A 194 -7.99 1.34 -6.71
CA HIS A 194 -8.09 2.34 -5.63
C HIS A 194 -6.99 3.40 -5.76
N GLY A 195 -5.72 2.96 -5.82
CA GLY A 195 -4.51 3.76 -5.88
C GLY A 195 -4.16 4.49 -4.59
N ASP A 196 -2.92 4.36 -4.14
CA ASP A 196 -2.29 5.21 -3.13
C ASP A 196 -0.78 5.43 -3.46
N PRO A 197 -0.25 6.68 -3.45
CA PRO A 197 1.18 6.93 -3.50
C PRO A 197 1.94 6.18 -2.39
N PRO A 198 3.26 5.94 -2.51
CA PRO A 198 4.13 6.13 -3.67
C PRO A 198 4.00 5.01 -4.70
N TYR A 199 3.23 3.95 -4.43
CA TYR A 199 3.26 2.77 -5.28
C TYR A 199 2.40 2.94 -6.52
N CYS A 200 1.18 3.48 -6.38
CA CYS A 200 0.25 3.71 -7.48
C CYS A 200 -0.61 4.94 -7.21
N ILE A 201 -0.37 6.03 -7.91
CA ILE A 201 -1.06 7.29 -7.60
C ILE A 201 -2.49 7.26 -8.12
N ASP A 202 -3.46 7.49 -7.22
CA ASP A 202 -4.80 7.95 -7.54
C ASP A 202 -4.88 9.48 -7.45
N SER A 203 -5.47 10.10 -8.47
CA SER A 203 -5.73 11.54 -8.52
C SER A 203 -7.15 11.89 -8.06
N GLY A 204 -7.97 10.88 -7.72
CA GLY A 204 -9.36 11.01 -7.30
C GLY A 204 -10.27 11.57 -8.40
N SER A 205 -9.83 11.51 -9.66
CA SER A 205 -10.50 12.15 -10.80
C SER A 205 -10.45 11.28 -12.06
N LEU A 206 -11.61 10.77 -12.44
CA LEU A 206 -11.82 9.87 -13.61
C LEU A 206 -11.44 10.41 -15.00
N ARG A 207 -11.08 11.69 -15.09
CA ARG A 207 -10.63 12.32 -16.35
C ARG A 207 -9.12 12.48 -16.40
N ASP A 208 -8.48 12.14 -15.32
CA ASP A 208 -7.07 12.32 -15.09
C ASP A 208 -6.29 11.15 -15.69
N PRO A 209 -5.18 11.41 -16.40
CA PRO A 209 -4.34 10.36 -16.95
C PRO A 209 -3.86 9.31 -15.94
N GLN A 210 -3.74 9.61 -14.63
CA GLN A 210 -3.36 8.62 -13.62
C GLN A 210 -4.46 7.65 -13.29
N ASP A 211 -5.64 8.17 -12.99
CA ASP A 211 -6.82 7.37 -12.78
C ASP A 211 -7.08 6.47 -14.00
N GLN A 212 -6.95 7.00 -15.22
CA GLN A 212 -7.06 6.19 -16.44
C GLN A 212 -5.96 5.13 -16.57
N ARG A 213 -4.75 5.38 -16.05
CA ARG A 213 -3.67 4.38 -16.01
C ARG A 213 -3.94 3.32 -14.93
N LEU A 214 -4.44 3.73 -13.77
CA LEU A 214 -4.84 2.86 -12.67
C LEU A 214 -5.96 1.91 -13.12
N VAL A 215 -6.98 2.45 -13.81
CA VAL A 215 -8.01 1.66 -14.50
C VAL A 215 -7.41 0.70 -15.53
N THR A 216 -6.38 1.10 -16.27
CA THR A 216 -5.70 0.22 -17.24
C THR A 216 -4.95 -0.93 -16.55
N VAL A 217 -4.30 -0.66 -15.42
CA VAL A 217 -3.56 -1.66 -14.62
C VAL A 217 -4.53 -2.70 -14.04
N GLY A 218 -5.60 -2.24 -13.40
CA GLY A 218 -6.62 -3.13 -12.86
C GLY A 218 -7.39 -3.89 -13.95
N ASP A 219 -7.73 -3.25 -15.08
CA ASP A 219 -8.38 -3.95 -16.21
C ASP A 219 -7.51 -5.08 -16.77
N ALA A 220 -6.20 -4.83 -16.91
CA ALA A 220 -5.25 -5.84 -17.34
C ALA A 220 -5.11 -6.97 -16.30
N TYR A 221 -5.15 -6.65 -15.01
CA TYR A 221 -5.16 -7.63 -13.94
C TYR A 221 -6.41 -8.52 -14.00
N ILE A 222 -7.60 -7.94 -14.06
CA ILE A 222 -8.87 -8.67 -14.21
C ILE A 222 -8.89 -9.53 -15.47
N GLY A 223 -8.36 -9.03 -16.60
CA GLY A 223 -8.23 -9.79 -17.83
C GLY A 223 -7.35 -11.03 -17.67
N ARG A 224 -6.18 -10.90 -17.01
CA ARG A 224 -5.28 -12.02 -16.71
C ARG A 224 -5.89 -13.00 -15.73
N LEU A 225 -6.43 -12.51 -14.61
CA LEU A 225 -7.08 -13.32 -13.58
C LEU A 225 -8.21 -14.16 -14.18
N THR A 226 -9.10 -13.53 -14.95
CA THR A 226 -10.21 -14.22 -15.61
C THR A 226 -9.69 -15.29 -16.57
N SER A 227 -8.67 -14.97 -17.37
CA SER A 227 -8.09 -15.93 -18.32
C SER A 227 -7.43 -17.13 -17.61
N GLN A 228 -6.74 -16.91 -16.50
CA GLN A 228 -6.14 -17.97 -15.68
C GLN A 228 -7.22 -18.89 -15.10
N VAL A 229 -8.26 -18.30 -14.49
CA VAL A 229 -9.34 -19.05 -13.84
C VAL A 229 -10.12 -19.90 -14.85
N THR A 230 -10.53 -19.32 -15.97
CA THR A 230 -11.36 -20.01 -16.97
C THR A 230 -10.60 -21.03 -17.82
N SER A 231 -9.26 -20.93 -17.85
CA SER A 231 -8.39 -21.91 -18.51
C SER A 231 -7.99 -23.07 -17.59
N ALA A 232 -8.25 -22.96 -16.29
CA ALA A 232 -7.86 -23.99 -15.33
C ALA A 232 -8.72 -25.26 -15.47
N PRO A 233 -8.17 -26.46 -15.16
CA PRO A 233 -8.86 -27.74 -15.38
C PRO A 233 -10.22 -27.89 -14.69
N PHE A 234 -10.41 -27.24 -13.52
CA PHE A 234 -11.67 -27.31 -12.78
C PHE A 234 -12.82 -26.61 -13.53
N TRP A 235 -12.52 -25.56 -14.32
CA TRP A 235 -13.52 -24.70 -14.92
C TRP A 235 -14.43 -25.45 -15.91
N SER A 236 -13.90 -26.48 -16.58
CA SER A 236 -14.65 -27.30 -17.53
C SER A 236 -15.56 -28.35 -16.87
N HIS A 237 -15.61 -28.42 -15.55
CA HIS A 237 -16.37 -29.45 -14.82
C HIS A 237 -17.28 -28.81 -13.77
N GLY A 238 -18.53 -29.29 -13.69
CA GLY A 238 -19.51 -28.76 -12.73
C GLY A 238 -19.97 -27.34 -13.09
N ASN A 239 -20.66 -26.68 -12.15
CA ASN A 239 -21.12 -25.30 -12.36
C ASN A 239 -20.18 -24.32 -11.66
N ASN A 240 -19.50 -23.47 -12.43
CA ASN A 240 -18.51 -22.53 -11.91
C ASN A 240 -18.85 -21.09 -12.29
N ALA A 241 -18.61 -20.17 -11.36
CA ALA A 241 -18.80 -18.74 -11.56
C ALA A 241 -17.61 -17.94 -11.03
N MET A 242 -17.33 -16.82 -11.70
CA MET A 242 -16.49 -15.74 -11.22
C MET A 242 -17.31 -14.45 -11.26
N VAL A 243 -17.34 -13.73 -10.16
CA VAL A 243 -17.99 -12.43 -10.02
C VAL A 243 -16.88 -11.38 -9.93
N ILE A 244 -16.96 -10.35 -10.77
CA ILE A 244 -16.15 -9.15 -10.67
C ILE A 244 -17.09 -8.05 -10.19
N VAL A 245 -16.79 -7.44 -9.04
CA VAL A 245 -17.66 -6.44 -8.41
C VAL A 245 -16.81 -5.31 -7.85
N PHE A 246 -17.26 -4.07 -8.02
CA PHE A 246 -16.64 -2.91 -7.37
C PHE A 246 -17.35 -2.67 -6.02
N ASP A 247 -16.62 -2.18 -5.03
CA ASP A 247 -17.12 -1.98 -3.67
C ASP A 247 -18.08 -0.77 -3.57
N GLU A 248 -17.67 0.38 -4.07
CA GLU A 248 -18.44 1.63 -4.06
C GLU A 248 -18.11 2.49 -5.28
N GLY A 249 -18.96 3.50 -5.50
CA GLY A 249 -18.81 4.47 -6.56
C GLY A 249 -19.04 5.89 -6.02
N SER A 250 -18.73 6.89 -6.83
CA SER A 250 -18.63 8.29 -6.37
C SER A 250 -19.93 8.99 -5.92
N ASP A 251 -21.09 8.31 -5.87
CA ASP A 251 -22.36 8.90 -5.46
C ASP A 251 -23.04 8.12 -4.31
N ALA A 252 -24.11 8.69 -3.74
CA ALA A 252 -24.83 8.12 -2.61
C ALA A 252 -26.08 7.28 -3.01
N ALA A 253 -26.19 6.89 -4.30
CA ALA A 253 -27.33 6.10 -4.75
C ALA A 253 -27.32 4.71 -4.10
N GLY A 254 -28.49 4.16 -3.80
CA GLY A 254 -28.60 2.88 -3.11
C GLY A 254 -29.92 2.17 -3.34
N CYS A 255 -30.00 0.91 -2.89
CA CYS A 255 -31.21 0.11 -2.89
C CYS A 255 -31.21 -0.92 -1.75
N CYS A 256 -32.26 -1.73 -1.67
CA CYS A 256 -32.16 -3.07 -1.08
C CYS A 256 -31.69 -3.05 0.39
N ALA A 257 -32.37 -2.24 1.21
CA ALA A 257 -32.03 -1.94 2.61
C ALA A 257 -30.79 -1.05 2.85
N ALA A 258 -30.23 -0.42 1.80
CA ALA A 258 -29.18 0.59 1.89
C ALA A 258 -29.59 1.85 1.10
N SER A 259 -30.06 2.88 1.81
CA SER A 259 -30.41 4.19 1.23
C SER A 259 -30.26 5.30 2.30
N PRO A 260 -29.32 6.25 2.15
CA PRO A 260 -28.33 6.35 1.06
C PRO A 260 -27.43 5.11 0.96
N GLY A 261 -26.90 4.86 -0.23
CA GLY A 261 -26.00 3.73 -0.52
C GLY A 261 -24.59 4.18 -0.88
N GLY A 262 -23.80 3.25 -1.43
CA GLY A 262 -22.42 3.48 -1.90
C GLY A 262 -22.32 3.81 -3.38
N GLY A 263 -23.44 4.13 -4.04
CA GLY A 263 -23.47 4.49 -5.46
C GLY A 263 -23.50 3.29 -6.39
N LYS A 264 -23.74 3.54 -7.68
CA LYS A 264 -23.90 2.48 -8.68
C LYS A 264 -22.55 2.00 -9.22
N VAL A 265 -22.27 0.70 -9.11
CA VAL A 265 -20.96 0.10 -9.40
C VAL A 265 -21.04 -0.99 -10.48
N VAL A 266 -19.89 -1.39 -11.03
CA VAL A 266 -19.81 -2.50 -11.99
C VAL A 266 -19.99 -3.83 -11.26
N THR A 267 -20.82 -4.73 -11.82
CA THR A 267 -20.88 -6.12 -11.36
C THR A 267 -21.13 -7.06 -12.53
N ILE A 268 -20.16 -7.92 -12.81
CA ILE A 268 -20.15 -8.86 -13.93
C ILE A 268 -20.12 -10.29 -13.38
N VAL A 269 -20.92 -11.18 -13.97
CA VAL A 269 -20.97 -12.60 -13.62
C VAL A 269 -20.53 -13.43 -14.82
N VAL A 270 -19.32 -13.99 -14.73
CA VAL A 270 -18.74 -14.92 -15.69
C VAL A 270 -19.07 -16.34 -15.24
N THR A 271 -19.67 -17.15 -16.10
CA THR A 271 -20.09 -18.52 -15.78
C THR A 271 -19.59 -19.48 -16.85
N ASN A 272 -19.26 -20.72 -16.49
CA ASN A 272 -18.92 -21.74 -17.49
C ASN A 272 -20.15 -22.24 -18.28
N HIS A 273 -21.34 -22.26 -17.66
CA HIS A 273 -22.59 -22.79 -18.22
C HIS A 273 -23.81 -21.85 -18.13
N GLY A 274 -23.60 -20.53 -18.14
CA GLY A 274 -24.67 -19.56 -17.87
C GLY A 274 -24.97 -18.54 -18.98
N PRO A 275 -25.65 -17.43 -18.65
CA PRO A 275 -26.15 -16.48 -19.64
C PRO A 275 -25.03 -15.71 -20.35
N ARG A 276 -25.32 -15.24 -21.58
CA ARG A 276 -24.39 -14.49 -22.45
C ARG A 276 -25.04 -13.22 -22.96
N GLY A 277 -24.29 -12.12 -22.96
CA GLY A 277 -24.77 -10.79 -23.34
C GLY A 277 -26.05 -10.38 -22.61
N VAL A 278 -26.23 -10.85 -21.37
CA VAL A 278 -27.42 -10.55 -20.58
C VAL A 278 -27.13 -9.35 -19.69
N THR A 279 -27.96 -8.34 -19.79
CA THR A 279 -28.02 -7.26 -18.83
C THR A 279 -29.22 -7.45 -17.91
N ASP A 280 -29.04 -7.19 -16.61
CA ASP A 280 -30.13 -7.18 -15.63
C ASP A 280 -30.19 -5.81 -14.96
N ALA A 281 -31.39 -5.24 -14.89
CA ALA A 281 -31.65 -3.93 -14.30
C ALA A 281 -32.34 -4.04 -12.93
N THR A 282 -32.55 -5.24 -12.42
CA THR A 282 -33.02 -5.47 -11.05
C THR A 282 -32.10 -4.75 -10.07
N PRO A 283 -32.63 -3.97 -9.11
CA PRO A 283 -31.82 -3.35 -8.07
C PRO A 283 -31.13 -4.43 -7.21
N TYR A 284 -29.81 -4.36 -7.12
CA TYR A 284 -28.96 -5.25 -6.32
C TYR A 284 -27.94 -4.45 -5.50
N ASN A 285 -27.42 -5.03 -4.41
CA ASN A 285 -26.25 -4.51 -3.68
C ASN A 285 -25.43 -5.68 -3.10
N HIS A 286 -24.42 -5.41 -2.26
CA HIS A 286 -23.60 -6.50 -1.65
C HIS A 286 -24.41 -7.53 -0.88
N TYR A 287 -25.56 -7.17 -0.28
CA TYR A 287 -26.46 -8.14 0.34
C TYR A 287 -27.08 -9.09 -0.69
N SER A 288 -27.37 -8.61 -1.90
CA SER A 288 -27.86 -9.46 -3.00
C SER A 288 -26.81 -10.47 -3.47
N LEU A 289 -25.54 -10.06 -3.56
CA LEU A 289 -24.44 -10.97 -3.92
C LEU A 289 -24.24 -12.03 -2.82
N LEU A 290 -24.19 -11.62 -1.54
CA LEU A 290 -24.11 -12.54 -0.41
C LEU A 290 -25.28 -13.53 -0.40
N GLN A 291 -26.51 -13.05 -0.57
CA GLN A 291 -27.70 -13.90 -0.63
C GLN A 291 -27.60 -14.92 -1.78
N THR A 292 -27.01 -14.54 -2.91
CA THR A 292 -26.80 -15.41 -4.07
C THR A 292 -25.83 -16.55 -3.74
N ILE A 293 -24.70 -16.22 -3.10
CA ILE A 293 -23.69 -17.20 -2.66
C ILE A 293 -24.30 -18.15 -1.62
N GLN A 294 -25.03 -17.62 -0.64
CA GLN A 294 -25.70 -18.42 0.38
C GLN A 294 -26.70 -19.40 -0.24
N GLN A 295 -27.55 -18.95 -1.17
CA GLN A 295 -28.52 -19.83 -1.84
C GLN A 295 -27.83 -20.91 -2.68
N SER A 296 -26.78 -20.56 -3.42
CA SER A 296 -26.01 -21.51 -4.24
C SER A 296 -25.39 -22.64 -3.42
N PHE A 297 -24.83 -22.32 -2.26
CA PHE A 297 -24.22 -23.29 -1.36
C PHE A 297 -25.18 -23.91 -0.33
N GLY A 298 -26.45 -23.48 -0.29
CA GLY A 298 -27.44 -23.98 0.66
C GLY A 298 -27.21 -23.51 2.10
N LEU A 299 -26.60 -22.34 2.28
CA LEU A 299 -26.39 -21.70 3.58
C LEU A 299 -27.63 -20.90 4.03
N GLY A 300 -27.75 -20.66 5.33
CA GLY A 300 -28.79 -19.79 5.89
C GLY A 300 -28.56 -18.31 5.56
N CYS A 301 -29.59 -17.48 5.67
CA CYS A 301 -29.43 -16.03 5.49
C CYS A 301 -28.71 -15.39 6.69
N LEU A 302 -27.99 -14.29 6.44
CA LEU A 302 -27.39 -13.38 7.42
C LEU A 302 -28.00 -11.98 7.29
N GLN A 303 -28.47 -11.40 8.40
CA GLN A 303 -28.89 -10.00 8.49
C GLN A 303 -29.83 -9.57 7.33
N ASN A 304 -29.47 -8.56 6.52
CA ASN A 304 -30.32 -8.03 5.45
C ASN A 304 -30.60 -9.04 4.33
N THR A 305 -29.77 -10.09 4.17
CA THR A 305 -30.05 -11.15 3.18
C THR A 305 -31.32 -11.95 3.53
N CYS A 306 -31.79 -11.88 4.78
CA CYS A 306 -33.06 -12.48 5.22
C CYS A 306 -34.27 -11.67 4.75
N ALA A 307 -34.11 -10.40 4.40
CA ALA A 307 -35.18 -9.53 3.94
C ALA A 307 -35.50 -9.76 2.45
N THR A 308 -35.91 -10.98 2.09
CA THR A 308 -36.09 -11.45 0.69
C THR A 308 -37.11 -10.65 -0.13
N ALA A 309 -37.96 -9.85 0.52
CA ALA A 309 -38.86 -8.90 -0.15
C ALA A 309 -38.11 -7.68 -0.72
N GLN A 310 -36.98 -7.30 -0.11
CA GLN A 310 -36.17 -6.13 -0.46
C GLN A 310 -34.85 -6.52 -1.13
N VAL A 311 -34.19 -7.57 -0.63
CA VAL A 311 -32.93 -8.11 -1.16
C VAL A 311 -33.24 -9.33 -2.03
N LYS A 312 -32.89 -9.22 -3.31
CA LYS A 312 -33.09 -10.28 -4.32
C LYS A 312 -31.76 -10.88 -4.75
N PRO A 313 -31.68 -12.18 -5.08
CA PRO A 313 -30.46 -12.77 -5.58
C PRO A 313 -30.26 -12.41 -7.07
N LEU A 314 -29.02 -12.51 -7.53
CA LEU A 314 -28.62 -12.32 -8.94
C LEU A 314 -28.98 -13.56 -9.79
N ALA A 315 -30.11 -14.21 -9.49
CA ALA A 315 -30.52 -15.47 -10.12
C ALA A 315 -30.54 -15.44 -11.65
N PRO A 316 -30.96 -14.35 -12.34
CA PRO A 316 -30.91 -14.30 -13.79
C PRO A 316 -29.49 -14.38 -14.37
N LEU A 317 -28.49 -13.86 -13.65
CA LEU A 317 -27.07 -13.86 -14.07
C LEU A 317 -26.37 -15.18 -13.72
N PHE A 318 -26.85 -15.90 -12.71
CA PHE A 318 -26.38 -17.22 -12.28
C PHE A 318 -27.20 -18.39 -12.86
N ALA A 319 -28.09 -18.13 -13.82
CA ALA A 319 -28.88 -19.20 -14.42
C ALA A 319 -27.99 -20.17 -15.22
N ILE A 320 -28.26 -21.47 -15.17
CA ILE A 320 -27.59 -22.46 -16.03
C ILE A 320 -28.39 -22.55 -17.34
N LYS A 321 -27.74 -22.31 -18.48
CA LYS A 321 -28.37 -22.32 -19.81
C LYS A 321 -27.72 -23.28 -20.80
N ASP A 322 -26.43 -23.54 -20.65
CA ASP A 322 -25.64 -24.34 -21.58
C ASP A 322 -25.18 -25.66 -20.94
N THR A 323 -24.89 -26.67 -21.75
CA THR A 323 -24.41 -27.98 -21.28
C THR A 323 -22.92 -28.21 -21.51
N ASP A 324 -22.31 -27.45 -22.44
CA ASP A 324 -20.87 -27.47 -22.68
C ASP A 324 -20.19 -26.31 -21.94
N PRO A 325 -19.02 -26.54 -21.31
CA PRO A 325 -18.33 -25.50 -20.58
C PRO A 325 -17.64 -24.57 -21.57
N LEU A 326 -17.87 -23.28 -21.40
CA LEU A 326 -17.23 -22.27 -22.23
C LEU A 326 -15.90 -21.82 -21.61
N ALA A 327 -14.82 -22.04 -22.36
CA ALA A 327 -13.53 -21.39 -22.11
C ALA A 327 -13.62 -19.92 -22.57
N THR A 328 -13.01 -19.00 -21.81
CA THR A 328 -12.75 -17.68 -22.37
C THR A 328 -11.47 -17.74 -23.18
N HIS A 329 -11.44 -17.06 -24.32
CA HIS A 329 -10.20 -16.83 -25.04
C HIS A 329 -9.23 -16.02 -24.17
N PRO A 330 -7.90 -16.13 -24.38
CA PRO A 330 -6.93 -15.29 -23.69
C PRO A 330 -7.29 -13.81 -23.90
N LEU A 331 -7.60 -13.12 -22.82
CA LEU A 331 -7.79 -11.68 -22.82
C LEU A 331 -6.42 -11.00 -22.74
N SER A 332 -6.22 -9.99 -23.56
CA SER A 332 -4.92 -9.33 -23.75
C SER A 332 -4.80 -8.03 -22.97
N VAL A 333 -3.57 -7.66 -22.62
CA VAL A 333 -3.25 -6.36 -22.01
C VAL A 333 -3.51 -5.24 -23.02
N PRO A 334 -4.23 -4.17 -22.67
CA PRO A 334 -4.39 -3.02 -23.55
C PRO A 334 -3.07 -2.25 -23.69
N ASP A 335 -2.57 -2.04 -24.91
CA ASP A 335 -1.47 -1.12 -25.17
C ASP A 335 -2.03 0.30 -25.29
N ILE A 336 -2.23 0.96 -24.16
CA ILE A 336 -2.55 2.40 -24.15
C ILE A 336 -1.24 3.15 -24.04
N GLN A 337 -0.65 3.47 -25.20
CA GLN A 337 0.41 4.46 -25.29
C GLN A 337 -0.12 5.84 -24.87
N THR A 338 -0.21 6.08 -23.58
CA THR A 338 -0.33 7.44 -23.06
C THR A 338 1.07 8.05 -23.13
N ALA A 339 1.30 8.86 -24.16
CA ALA A 339 2.50 9.68 -24.28
C ALA A 339 2.71 10.42 -22.95
N THR A 340 3.85 10.18 -22.32
CA THR A 340 4.24 10.86 -21.09
C THR A 340 4.70 12.26 -21.49
N PRO A 341 3.98 13.34 -21.14
CA PRO A 341 4.47 14.69 -21.39
C PRO A 341 5.79 14.87 -20.63
N THR A 342 6.81 15.44 -21.27
CA THR A 342 8.00 15.88 -20.55
C THR A 342 7.60 17.00 -19.59
N PRO A 343 7.72 16.82 -18.26
CA PRO A 343 7.32 17.86 -17.32
C PRO A 343 8.12 19.13 -17.55
N VAL A 344 7.45 20.28 -17.55
CA VAL A 344 8.10 21.59 -17.52
C VAL A 344 8.19 22.01 -16.06
N GLU A 345 9.40 22.09 -15.51
CA GLU A 345 9.62 22.48 -14.11
C GLU A 345 9.01 23.87 -13.82
N PRO A 346 8.17 24.03 -12.79
CA PRO A 346 7.72 25.35 -12.34
C PRO A 346 8.81 26.12 -11.58
N ILE A 347 8.79 27.46 -11.69
CA ILE A 347 9.70 28.37 -10.97
C ILE A 347 9.16 28.58 -9.54
N GLY A 348 10.03 28.37 -8.55
CA GLY A 348 9.68 28.01 -7.17
C GLY A 348 9.09 29.09 -6.25
N SER A 349 8.55 28.60 -5.14
CA SER A 349 8.07 29.36 -3.97
C SER A 349 8.93 29.01 -2.73
N THR A 350 8.58 29.56 -1.57
CA THR A 350 9.31 29.35 -0.33
C THR A 350 8.41 29.24 0.90
N THR A 351 8.85 28.51 1.91
CA THR A 351 8.10 28.17 3.13
C THR A 351 8.08 29.30 4.17
N LYS A 352 7.26 29.12 5.22
CA LYS A 352 7.15 30.04 6.37
C LYS A 352 8.28 29.77 7.39
N THR A 353 8.69 30.82 8.10
CA THR A 353 9.67 30.70 9.20
C THR A 353 8.97 30.65 10.56
N ALA A 354 9.40 29.75 11.43
CA ALA A 354 8.92 29.59 12.80
C ALA A 354 10.07 29.14 13.73
N THR A 355 9.95 29.38 15.03
CA THR A 355 10.97 29.00 16.02
C THR A 355 10.34 28.46 17.30
N LYS A 356 10.90 27.37 17.85
CA LYS A 356 10.46 26.75 19.11
C LYS A 356 11.58 25.87 19.66
N ASN A 357 11.83 25.91 20.97
CA ASN A 357 12.83 25.05 21.64
C ASN A 357 14.25 25.06 21.00
N GLY A 358 14.68 26.22 20.48
CA GLY A 358 15.98 26.36 19.81
C GLY A 358 16.01 25.89 18.36
N TRP A 359 14.96 25.23 17.88
CA TRP A 359 14.75 24.93 16.46
C TRP A 359 14.23 26.16 15.73
N THR A 360 14.70 26.32 14.50
CA THR A 360 14.26 27.34 13.55
C THR A 360 13.92 26.69 12.23
N VAL A 361 12.66 26.81 11.80
CA VAL A 361 12.25 26.50 10.43
C VAL A 361 12.89 27.54 9.50
N ILE A 362 13.70 27.06 8.58
CA ILE A 362 14.40 27.86 7.60
C ILE A 362 13.57 27.92 6.33
N LYS A 363 13.54 29.11 5.74
CA LYS A 363 12.93 29.33 4.44
C LYS A 363 13.58 28.41 3.40
N SER A 364 12.84 27.41 2.97
CA SER A 364 13.26 26.38 2.01
C SER A 364 12.56 26.59 0.68
N PRO A 365 13.22 26.24 -0.44
CA PRO A 365 12.60 26.29 -1.75
C PRO A 365 11.57 25.17 -1.93
N MET A 366 10.60 25.42 -2.80
CA MET A 366 9.60 24.46 -3.28
C MET A 366 9.54 24.50 -4.81
N ARG A 367 9.17 23.39 -5.44
CA ARG A 367 8.83 23.32 -6.86
C ARG A 367 7.32 23.45 -6.99
N GLY A 368 6.87 24.54 -7.61
CA GLY A 368 5.45 24.81 -7.78
C GLY A 368 4.74 25.13 -6.45
N THR A 369 3.43 24.91 -6.45
CA THR A 369 2.51 25.11 -5.33
C THR A 369 1.85 23.82 -4.84
N ALA A 370 1.91 22.74 -5.62
CA ALA A 370 1.48 21.40 -5.25
C ALA A 370 2.44 20.73 -4.24
N ASP A 371 2.22 19.45 -3.97
CA ASP A 371 2.87 18.73 -2.89
C ASP A 371 4.37 18.59 -3.10
N ASN A 372 5.14 18.91 -2.06
CA ASN A 372 6.59 18.78 -2.00
C ASN A 372 6.96 18.06 -0.70
N SER A 373 7.87 17.08 -0.79
CA SER A 373 8.39 16.34 0.35
C SER A 373 9.91 16.21 0.28
N LEU A 374 10.58 16.28 1.42
CA LEU A 374 11.99 15.96 1.58
C LEU A 374 12.13 14.76 2.52
N GLY A 375 12.67 13.66 2.01
CA GLY A 375 12.79 12.39 2.72
C GLY A 375 14.20 12.11 3.26
N ALA A 376 15.24 12.73 2.70
CA ALA A 376 16.63 12.52 3.11
C ALA A 376 17.44 13.81 3.14
N ILE A 377 18.44 13.85 4.02
CA ILE A 377 19.41 14.94 4.14
C ILE A 377 20.82 14.38 4.42
N SER A 378 21.84 14.98 3.82
CA SER A 378 23.24 14.61 4.05
C SER A 378 24.14 15.84 4.01
N ALA A 379 25.00 15.98 5.02
CA ALA A 379 25.99 17.04 5.10
C ALA A 379 27.40 16.50 4.80
N SER A 380 28.07 17.14 3.85
CA SER A 380 29.49 16.94 3.54
C SER A 380 30.35 17.94 4.33
N THR A 381 29.86 19.18 4.45
CA THR A 381 30.45 20.26 5.28
C THR A 381 29.33 21.19 5.78
N PRO A 382 29.59 22.12 6.72
CA PRO A 382 28.60 23.14 7.11
C PRO A 382 28.06 24.02 5.97
N SER A 383 28.73 24.02 4.81
CA SER A 383 28.33 24.77 3.61
C SER A 383 28.06 23.88 2.39
N ASP A 384 27.91 22.57 2.60
CA ASP A 384 27.61 21.61 1.54
C ASP A 384 26.66 20.56 2.10
N ILE A 385 25.36 20.87 2.06
CA ILE A 385 24.30 20.01 2.59
C ILE A 385 23.26 19.81 1.50
N TRP A 386 22.92 18.56 1.24
CA TRP A 386 21.91 18.17 0.25
C TRP A 386 20.70 17.60 0.95
N ALA A 387 19.51 17.98 0.50
CA ALA A 387 18.26 17.32 0.85
C ALA A 387 17.51 16.92 -0.42
N VAL A 388 16.93 15.72 -0.40
CA VAL A 388 16.23 15.14 -1.55
C VAL A 388 14.87 14.57 -1.16
N GLY A 389 14.01 14.38 -2.16
CA GLY A 389 12.69 13.79 -2.02
C GLY A 389 11.96 13.84 -3.34
N ASN A 390 10.71 14.31 -3.31
CA ASN A 390 9.86 14.38 -4.48
C ASN A 390 8.90 15.57 -4.46
N PHE A 391 8.31 15.87 -5.62
CA PHE A 391 7.24 16.84 -5.75
C PHE A 391 6.22 16.44 -6.83
N LEU A 392 5.01 16.98 -6.71
CA LEU A 392 3.99 16.96 -7.76
C LEU A 392 4.08 18.27 -8.57
N PRO A 393 4.27 18.23 -9.90
CA PRO A 393 4.33 19.42 -10.72
C PRO A 393 2.92 20.01 -10.94
N ASP A 394 2.82 21.32 -11.08
CA ASP A 394 1.53 22.02 -11.24
C ASP A 394 1.55 23.06 -12.38
N ALA A 395 2.59 23.03 -13.22
CA ALA A 395 2.67 23.90 -14.39
C ALA A 395 1.63 23.50 -15.45
N ALA A 396 1.06 24.49 -16.15
CA ALA A 396 -0.03 24.30 -17.11
C ALA A 396 0.24 23.31 -18.27
N ASN A 397 1.51 23.00 -18.54
CA ASN A 397 1.93 22.04 -19.57
C ASN A 397 2.65 20.80 -18.99
N SER A 398 2.70 20.68 -17.67
CA SER A 398 3.23 19.50 -16.99
C SER A 398 2.14 18.48 -16.78
N ASN A 399 2.54 17.21 -16.64
CA ASN A 399 1.61 16.18 -16.19
C ASN A 399 1.38 16.38 -14.68
N PRO A 400 0.24 16.92 -14.23
CA PRO A 400 0.02 17.34 -12.82
C PRO A 400 0.16 16.19 -11.80
N ASP A 401 0.09 15.01 -12.37
CA ASP A 401 0.08 13.68 -11.84
C ASP A 401 1.48 13.13 -11.55
N ALA A 402 2.49 13.58 -12.28
CA ALA A 402 3.81 12.98 -12.13
C ALA A 402 4.35 13.18 -10.71
N THR A 403 4.86 12.16 -10.06
CA THR A 403 5.78 12.35 -8.95
C THR A 403 7.19 12.44 -9.53
N LEU A 404 7.87 13.56 -9.27
CA LEU A 404 9.19 13.85 -9.81
C LEU A 404 10.20 13.99 -8.68
N THR A 405 11.46 13.67 -8.97
CA THR A 405 12.54 13.85 -8.00
C THR A 405 12.72 15.32 -7.64
N PHE A 406 13.10 15.59 -6.40
CA PHE A 406 13.41 16.92 -5.92
C PHE A 406 14.74 16.92 -5.17
N ALA A 407 15.64 17.85 -5.50
CA ALA A 407 16.83 18.15 -4.72
C ALA A 407 16.93 19.64 -4.36
N THR A 408 17.44 19.93 -3.16
CA THR A 408 17.82 21.26 -2.71
C THR A 408 19.19 21.23 -2.03
N HIS A 409 19.97 22.29 -2.22
CA HIS A 409 21.35 22.40 -1.74
C HIS A 409 21.53 23.63 -0.84
N TYR A 410 22.23 23.46 0.27
CA TYR A 410 22.69 24.54 1.14
C TYR A 410 24.15 24.86 0.87
N ASP A 411 24.41 26.08 0.41
CA ASP A 411 25.74 26.58 0.05
C ASP A 411 26.49 27.26 1.21
N GLY A 412 25.99 27.11 2.45
CA GLY A 412 26.49 27.84 3.62
C GLY A 412 25.77 29.18 3.86
N THR A 413 24.96 29.65 2.91
CA THR A 413 24.19 30.89 3.04
C THR A 413 22.69 30.67 2.88
N ARG A 414 22.27 29.87 1.90
CA ARG A 414 20.86 29.65 1.58
C ARG A 414 20.62 28.29 0.96
N TRP A 415 19.36 27.84 1.06
CA TRP A 415 18.88 26.68 0.33
C TRP A 415 18.42 27.07 -1.07
N THR A 416 18.86 26.33 -2.09
CA THR A 416 18.40 26.50 -3.47
C THR A 416 17.97 25.17 -4.07
N ALA A 417 16.81 25.17 -4.71
CA ALA A 417 16.32 24.01 -5.44
C ALA A 417 17.17 23.79 -6.69
N VAL A 418 17.70 22.59 -6.85
CA VAL A 418 18.58 22.19 -7.95
C VAL A 418 17.77 21.28 -8.90
N PRO A 419 17.85 21.46 -10.22
CA PRO A 419 17.20 20.55 -11.17
C PRO A 419 17.73 19.12 -11.05
N THR A 420 16.82 18.16 -11.17
CA THR A 420 17.11 16.72 -11.11
C THR A 420 16.60 16.04 -12.38
N PRO A 421 17.33 15.06 -12.94
CA PRO A 421 16.83 14.25 -14.03
C PRO A 421 15.66 13.36 -13.58
N ASN A 422 14.81 12.95 -14.51
CA ASN A 422 13.71 12.02 -14.25
C ASN A 422 13.63 11.02 -15.41
N THR A 423 13.18 9.79 -15.16
CA THR A 423 13.09 8.73 -16.17
C THR A 423 11.74 8.02 -16.12
N GLY A 424 11.39 7.33 -17.21
CA GLY A 424 10.12 6.60 -17.32
C GLY A 424 8.87 7.49 -17.23
N PRO A 425 7.67 6.88 -17.21
CA PRO A 425 6.44 7.63 -17.03
C PRO A 425 6.23 8.00 -15.56
N ASN A 426 6.34 9.30 -15.26
CA ASN A 426 5.58 9.98 -14.21
C ASN A 426 5.73 9.54 -12.75
N PHE A 427 6.64 8.63 -12.39
CA PHE A 427 6.93 8.36 -10.98
C PHE A 427 8.43 8.17 -10.75
N ASN A 428 9.01 9.12 -10.03
CA ASN A 428 10.39 9.12 -9.59
C ASN A 428 10.44 9.75 -8.19
N THR A 429 11.11 9.10 -7.25
CA THR A 429 11.33 9.66 -5.91
C THR A 429 12.72 9.29 -5.43
N LEU A 430 13.31 10.15 -4.59
CA LEU A 430 14.61 9.94 -3.97
C LEU A 430 14.40 9.74 -2.47
N PHE A 431 14.77 8.55 -1.98
CA PHE A 431 14.61 8.16 -0.58
C PHE A 431 15.86 8.40 0.26
N GLY A 432 17.05 8.37 -0.36
CA GLY A 432 18.33 8.53 0.32
C GLY A 432 19.27 9.49 -0.41
N VAL A 433 20.16 10.16 0.34
CA VAL A 433 21.25 10.97 -0.22
C VAL A 433 22.53 10.81 0.60
N ALA A 434 23.68 10.79 -0.08
CA ALA A 434 25.00 10.83 0.53
C ALA A 434 25.87 11.89 -0.13
N ALA A 435 26.27 12.92 0.62
CA ALA A 435 27.12 14.01 0.15
C ALA A 435 28.56 13.84 0.66
N LYS A 436 29.54 13.97 -0.24
CA LYS A 436 30.97 13.94 0.12
C LYS A 436 31.83 14.67 -0.90
N GLY A 437 32.69 15.56 -0.43
CA GLY A 437 33.74 16.16 -1.27
C GLY A 437 33.23 16.97 -2.45
N GLY A 438 32.11 17.67 -2.29
CA GLY A 438 31.45 18.45 -3.35
C GLY A 438 30.64 17.63 -4.35
N GLN A 439 30.53 16.32 -4.14
CA GLN A 439 29.67 15.42 -4.90
C GLN A 439 28.56 14.88 -4.02
N ALA A 440 27.49 14.37 -4.65
CA ALA A 440 26.42 13.69 -3.93
C ALA A 440 25.81 12.56 -4.76
N TRP A 441 25.36 11.50 -4.09
CA TRP A 441 24.60 10.40 -4.68
C TRP A 441 23.23 10.36 -4.04
N ALA A 442 22.19 10.41 -4.86
CA ALA A 442 20.82 10.25 -4.42
C ALA A 442 20.27 8.93 -4.96
N VAL A 443 19.54 8.20 -4.12
CA VAL A 443 19.02 6.88 -4.45
C VAL A 443 17.53 6.82 -4.14
N GLY A 444 16.80 6.02 -4.90
CA GLY A 444 15.36 5.91 -4.76
C GLY A 444 14.75 4.89 -5.70
N VAL A 445 13.59 5.26 -6.26
CA VAL A 445 12.84 4.40 -7.17
C VAL A 445 12.23 5.23 -8.31
N HIS A 446 12.12 4.60 -9.47
CA HIS A 446 11.27 5.06 -10.55
C HIS A 446 10.37 3.93 -11.04
N LEU A 447 9.25 4.28 -11.67
CA LEU A 447 8.43 3.32 -12.40
C LEU A 447 8.86 3.26 -13.86
N THR A 448 8.97 2.05 -14.39
CA THR A 448 9.18 1.84 -15.84
C THR A 448 7.90 2.07 -16.63
N ALA A 449 7.99 2.06 -17.96
CA ALA A 449 6.81 2.07 -18.83
C ALA A 449 5.82 0.91 -18.57
N ALA A 450 6.30 -0.16 -17.94
CA ALA A 450 5.51 -1.33 -17.54
C ALA A 450 5.12 -1.31 -16.04
N TYR A 451 5.23 -0.16 -15.35
CA TYR A 451 4.95 0.02 -13.91
C TYR A 451 5.73 -0.91 -12.98
N GLN A 452 6.87 -1.41 -13.44
CA GLN A 452 7.81 -2.10 -12.56
C GLN A 452 8.63 -1.05 -11.83
N ALA A 453 8.62 -1.11 -10.49
CA ALA A 453 9.51 -0.34 -9.63
C ALA A 453 10.95 -0.76 -9.85
N ARG A 454 11.81 0.20 -10.15
CA ARG A 454 13.25 0.02 -10.36
C ARG A 454 14.04 1.05 -9.58
N SER A 455 15.19 0.64 -9.05
CA SER A 455 16.13 1.51 -8.37
C SER A 455 16.49 2.69 -9.27
N LEU A 456 16.41 3.89 -8.70
CA LEU A 456 16.87 5.13 -9.33
C LEU A 456 18.14 5.56 -8.60
N ILE A 457 19.20 5.88 -9.36
CA ILE A 457 20.44 6.44 -8.83
C ILE A 457 20.76 7.71 -9.62
N GLU A 458 20.91 8.81 -8.90
CA GLU A 458 21.36 10.08 -9.45
C GLU A 458 22.71 10.48 -8.81
N HIS A 459 23.58 11.10 -9.61
CA HIS A 459 24.89 11.58 -9.18
C HIS A 459 25.07 13.05 -9.52
N TRP A 460 25.43 13.84 -8.51
CA TRP A 460 25.88 15.21 -8.63
C TRP A 460 27.40 15.25 -8.73
N ASP A 461 27.89 15.72 -9.87
CA ASP A 461 29.33 15.77 -10.19
C ASP A 461 30.03 17.08 -9.77
N GLY A 462 29.30 18.00 -9.12
CA GLY A 462 29.74 19.37 -8.84
C GLY A 462 29.07 20.42 -9.72
N THR A 463 28.40 20.01 -10.81
CA THR A 463 27.78 20.92 -11.79
C THR A 463 26.32 20.60 -12.09
N GLY A 464 25.94 19.32 -12.11
CA GLY A 464 24.60 18.87 -12.46
C GLY A 464 24.30 17.48 -11.92
N TRP A 465 23.01 17.19 -11.71
CA TRP A 465 22.54 15.84 -11.44
C TRP A 465 22.38 15.07 -12.74
N THR A 466 22.84 13.81 -12.76
CA THR A 466 22.66 12.88 -13.88
C THR A 466 22.21 11.52 -13.36
N ILE A 467 21.38 10.81 -14.13
CA ILE A 467 21.04 9.42 -13.82
C ILE A 467 22.25 8.55 -14.15
N VAL A 468 22.64 7.70 -13.22
CA VAL A 468 23.72 6.72 -13.39
C VAL A 468 23.12 5.33 -13.38
N ASP A 469 23.57 4.49 -14.31
CA ASP A 469 23.11 3.10 -14.39
C ASP A 469 23.52 2.32 -13.14
N GLY A 470 22.52 1.68 -12.51
CA GLY A 470 22.73 0.66 -11.50
C GLY A 470 23.06 -0.71 -12.12
N PRO A 471 23.36 -1.71 -11.27
CA PRO A 471 23.53 -3.10 -11.70
C PRO A 471 22.26 -3.63 -12.38
N GLN A 472 22.42 -4.53 -13.36
CA GLN A 472 21.29 -5.22 -13.98
C GLN A 472 20.78 -6.33 -13.05
N LEU A 473 19.65 -6.08 -12.40
CA LEU A 473 19.02 -7.00 -11.45
C LEU A 473 18.05 -7.94 -12.17
N SER A 474 18.07 -9.23 -11.82
CA SER A 474 17.15 -10.23 -12.38
C SER A 474 15.76 -10.22 -11.75
N GLY A 475 15.55 -9.42 -10.69
CA GLY A 475 14.27 -9.31 -9.98
C GLY A 475 13.19 -8.58 -10.77
N SER A 476 11.92 -8.83 -10.41
CA SER A 476 10.75 -8.17 -11.01
C SER A 476 10.63 -6.71 -10.58
N ARG A 477 11.02 -6.39 -9.34
CA ARG A 477 10.99 -5.05 -8.73
C ARG A 477 12.22 -4.80 -7.85
N ASN A 478 12.64 -3.55 -7.71
CA ASN A 478 13.69 -3.14 -6.78
C ASN A 478 13.63 -1.65 -6.47
N MET A 479 14.19 -1.28 -5.32
CA MET A 479 14.34 0.11 -4.89
C MET A 479 15.50 0.25 -3.90
N LEU A 480 16.11 1.43 -3.85
CA LEU A 480 17.12 1.81 -2.87
C LEU A 480 16.53 2.87 -1.93
N LEU A 481 16.76 2.71 -0.63
CA LEU A 481 16.09 3.47 0.43
C LEU A 481 17.05 4.39 1.19
N ALA A 482 18.33 4.05 1.28
CA ALA A 482 19.35 4.89 1.92
C ALA A 482 20.71 4.79 1.21
N ALA A 483 21.53 5.82 1.37
CA ALA A 483 22.90 5.86 0.89
C ALA A 483 23.85 6.47 1.93
N SER A 484 25.11 6.04 1.94
CA SER A 484 26.18 6.57 2.79
C SER A 484 27.52 6.58 2.04
N ALA A 485 28.27 7.69 2.15
CA ALA A 485 29.52 7.89 1.41
C ALA A 485 30.71 7.98 2.35
N VAL A 486 31.66 7.04 2.20
CA VAL A 486 32.97 7.10 2.85
C VAL A 486 33.87 8.11 2.11
N SER A 487 33.83 8.08 0.79
CA SER A 487 34.57 8.96 -0.12
C SER A 487 33.80 9.12 -1.43
N THR A 488 34.28 9.96 -2.35
CA THR A 488 33.68 10.10 -3.68
C THR A 488 33.81 8.85 -4.56
N SER A 489 34.63 7.89 -4.14
CA SER A 489 34.83 6.61 -4.82
C SER A 489 34.45 5.41 -3.95
N ASN A 490 33.70 5.63 -2.87
CA ASN A 490 33.24 4.56 -1.99
C ASN A 490 31.91 5.00 -1.37
N VAL A 491 30.81 4.54 -1.98
CA VAL A 491 29.44 4.85 -1.57
C VAL A 491 28.66 3.55 -1.48
N TRP A 492 27.90 3.41 -0.42
CA TRP A 492 27.02 2.27 -0.18
C TRP A 492 25.58 2.73 -0.30
N ALA A 493 24.75 1.93 -0.95
CA ALA A 493 23.31 2.09 -0.99
C ALA A 493 22.63 0.79 -0.56
N VAL A 494 21.53 0.91 0.19
CA VAL A 494 20.76 -0.25 0.66
C VAL A 494 19.28 -0.07 0.36
N GLY A 495 18.58 -1.19 0.25
CA GLY A 495 17.15 -1.22 -0.03
C GLY A 495 16.63 -2.64 -0.08
N GLN A 496 15.74 -2.88 -1.06
CA GLN A 496 15.09 -4.17 -1.23
C GLN A 496 14.86 -4.50 -2.71
N GLN A 497 14.81 -5.79 -3.00
CA GLN A 497 14.50 -6.32 -4.32
C GLN A 497 13.55 -7.51 -4.21
N GLN A 498 12.72 -7.68 -5.23
CA GLN A 498 11.78 -8.78 -5.33
C GLN A 498 12.27 -9.80 -6.36
N GLY A 499 12.45 -11.05 -5.91
CA GLY A 499 12.86 -12.17 -6.75
C GLY A 499 11.75 -12.68 -7.68
N ALA A 500 12.03 -13.72 -8.46
CA ALA A 500 11.05 -14.39 -9.31
C ALA A 500 10.02 -15.24 -8.50
N ASP A 501 10.31 -15.46 -7.22
CA ASP A 501 9.45 -16.07 -6.21
C ASP A 501 8.60 -15.02 -5.45
N ASP A 502 8.60 -13.77 -5.92
CA ASP A 502 7.92 -12.61 -5.34
C ASP A 502 8.31 -12.27 -3.89
N ARG A 503 9.33 -12.95 -3.34
CA ARG A 503 9.87 -12.66 -2.02
C ARG A 503 10.75 -11.42 -2.06
N TRP A 504 10.54 -10.52 -1.10
CA TRP A 504 11.43 -9.38 -0.86
C TRP A 504 12.71 -9.84 -0.16
N THR A 505 13.84 -9.39 -0.69
CA THR A 505 15.17 -9.64 -0.16
C THR A 505 15.93 -8.33 -0.05
N THR A 506 16.91 -8.27 0.84
CA THR A 506 17.82 -7.15 0.99
C THR A 506 18.51 -6.85 -0.34
N LEU A 507 18.65 -5.57 -0.69
CA LEU A 507 19.50 -5.11 -1.78
C LEU A 507 20.61 -4.23 -1.20
N VAL A 508 21.87 -4.59 -1.48
CA VAL A 508 23.03 -3.76 -1.14
C VAL A 508 23.84 -3.52 -2.42
N GLU A 509 24.08 -2.25 -2.72
CA GLU A 509 24.89 -1.83 -3.85
C GLU A 509 26.08 -0.99 -3.40
N HIS A 510 27.23 -1.20 -4.02
CA HIS A 510 28.49 -0.50 -3.71
C HIS A 510 29.08 0.16 -4.94
N TRP A 511 29.42 1.45 -4.80
CA TRP A 511 30.12 2.25 -5.79
C TRP A 511 31.63 2.21 -5.53
N ASP A 512 32.39 1.72 -6.51
CA ASP A 512 33.85 1.59 -6.44
C ASP A 512 34.63 2.78 -7.05
N GLY A 513 33.94 3.90 -7.30
CA GLY A 513 34.50 5.04 -8.02
C GLY A 513 34.24 5.03 -9.53
N HIS A 514 33.76 3.91 -10.08
CA HIS A 514 33.51 3.78 -11.52
C HIS A 514 32.16 3.14 -11.83
N THR A 515 31.77 2.11 -11.07
CA THR A 515 30.53 1.35 -11.31
C THR A 515 29.87 0.93 -10.01
N TRP A 516 28.54 0.89 -10.01
CA TRP A 516 27.78 0.23 -8.95
C TRP A 516 27.80 -1.28 -9.15
N ARG A 517 27.91 -2.03 -8.05
CA ARG A 517 27.80 -3.49 -8.04
C ARG A 517 26.96 -3.96 -6.86
N VAL A 518 26.19 -5.01 -7.07
CA VAL A 518 25.52 -5.71 -5.98
C VAL A 518 26.56 -6.40 -5.11
N VAL A 519 26.48 -6.17 -3.81
CA VAL A 519 27.25 -6.90 -2.80
C VAL A 519 26.28 -7.83 -2.06
N PRO A 520 26.52 -9.15 -2.02
CA PRO A 520 25.61 -10.07 -1.33
C PRO A 520 25.48 -9.76 0.16
N SER A 521 24.25 -9.76 0.65
CA SER A 521 23.88 -9.61 2.05
C SER A 521 22.99 -10.77 2.53
N PRO A 522 23.03 -11.10 3.84
CA PRO A 522 22.13 -12.08 4.43
C PRO A 522 20.63 -11.76 4.23
N ASN A 523 19.81 -12.80 4.26
CA ASN A 523 18.34 -12.71 4.17
C ASN A 523 17.72 -13.67 5.20
N PRO A 524 17.84 -13.36 6.51
CA PRO A 524 17.49 -14.29 7.58
C PRO A 524 15.99 -14.50 7.79
N GLY A 525 15.13 -13.62 7.27
CA GLY A 525 13.68 -13.74 7.33
C GLY A 525 13.19 -15.01 6.66
N SER A 526 12.05 -15.54 7.10
CA SER A 526 11.41 -16.66 6.41
C SER A 526 10.55 -16.20 5.25
N SER A 527 10.03 -14.96 5.33
CA SER A 527 9.06 -14.40 4.37
C SER A 527 9.56 -13.17 3.63
N GLY A 528 10.69 -12.61 4.04
CA GLY A 528 11.36 -11.52 3.33
C GLY A 528 12.22 -10.67 4.24
N ASP A 529 12.98 -9.77 3.63
CA ASP A 529 13.94 -8.92 4.33
C ASP A 529 14.09 -7.59 3.58
N SER A 530 14.22 -6.50 4.34
CA SER A 530 14.39 -5.14 3.80
C SER A 530 15.45 -4.39 4.61
N LEU A 531 16.27 -3.57 3.94
CA LEU A 531 17.20 -2.64 4.58
C LEU A 531 16.75 -1.20 4.32
N TYR A 532 16.56 -0.42 5.38
CA TYR A 532 16.03 0.94 5.34
C TYR A 532 17.11 2.01 5.54
N GLY A 533 18.17 1.70 6.30
CA GLY A 533 19.22 2.65 6.66
C GLY A 533 20.62 2.07 6.52
N VAL A 534 21.60 2.92 6.20
CA VAL A 534 23.02 2.54 6.11
C VAL A 534 23.93 3.66 6.64
N ALA A 535 24.97 3.28 7.39
CA ALA A 535 26.02 4.16 7.87
C ALA A 535 27.39 3.54 7.62
N ALA A 536 28.22 4.21 6.80
CA ALA A 536 29.57 3.77 6.52
C ALA A 536 30.58 4.62 7.31
N ALA A 537 31.13 4.05 8.39
CA ALA A 537 32.21 4.67 9.17
C ALA A 537 33.56 4.60 8.42
N GLY A 538 33.73 3.57 7.60
CA GLY A 538 34.90 3.35 6.76
C GLY A 538 34.65 2.32 5.67
N PRO A 539 35.66 1.98 4.85
CA PRO A 539 35.52 0.99 3.78
C PRO A 539 35.30 -0.46 4.30
N GLU A 540 35.65 -0.71 5.56
CA GLU A 540 35.60 -2.02 6.23
C GLU A 540 34.67 -2.01 7.46
N ASP A 541 33.91 -0.94 7.65
CA ASP A 541 32.99 -0.78 8.77
C ASP A 541 31.73 -0.06 8.30
N VAL A 542 30.75 -0.86 7.90
CA VAL A 542 29.46 -0.36 7.41
C VAL A 542 28.34 -1.10 8.13
N TRP A 543 27.39 -0.34 8.66
CA TRP A 543 26.21 -0.86 9.32
C TRP A 543 25.00 -0.63 8.44
N ALA A 544 24.16 -1.65 8.30
CA ALA A 544 22.87 -1.56 7.65
C ALA A 544 21.77 -2.03 8.61
N VAL A 545 20.62 -1.36 8.57
CA VAL A 545 19.49 -1.65 9.45
C VAL A 545 18.20 -1.73 8.67
N GLY A 546 17.27 -2.53 9.16
CA GLY A 546 15.98 -2.71 8.54
C GLY A 546 15.07 -3.64 9.31
N GLN A 547 14.38 -4.51 8.58
CA GLN A 547 13.41 -5.45 9.12
C GLN A 547 13.57 -6.82 8.47
N ARG A 548 13.54 -7.86 9.28
CA ARG A 548 13.40 -9.25 8.84
C ARG A 548 11.97 -9.71 9.08
N LEU A 549 11.38 -10.35 8.08
CA LEU A 549 9.97 -10.76 8.10
C LEU A 549 9.84 -12.24 8.47
N ASP A 550 8.95 -12.54 9.41
CA ASP A 550 8.69 -13.90 9.89
C ASP A 550 7.26 -14.32 9.53
N GLY A 551 7.15 -15.36 8.70
CA GLY A 551 5.88 -15.87 8.17
C GLY A 551 4.99 -16.56 9.20
N SER A 552 5.50 -16.76 10.41
CA SER A 552 4.83 -17.47 11.51
C SER A 552 4.88 -16.72 12.84
N GLY A 553 5.50 -15.54 12.87
CA GLY A 553 5.84 -14.80 14.08
C GLY A 553 5.81 -13.28 13.89
N ALA A 554 6.30 -12.55 14.89
CA ALA A 554 6.42 -11.10 14.81
C ALA A 554 7.69 -10.71 14.03
N ASP A 555 7.57 -9.73 13.13
CA ASP A 555 8.72 -9.20 12.40
C ASP A 555 9.75 -8.62 13.35
N GLN A 556 11.04 -8.70 13.02
CA GLN A 556 12.09 -8.26 13.94
C GLN A 556 13.01 -7.25 13.26
N PRO A 557 13.69 -6.39 14.04
CA PRO A 557 14.78 -5.59 13.52
C PRO A 557 15.83 -6.47 12.83
N LEU A 558 16.30 -6.00 11.66
CA LEU A 558 17.45 -6.56 10.97
C LEU A 558 18.63 -5.61 11.17
N LEU A 559 19.75 -6.15 11.63
CA LEU A 559 21.03 -5.47 11.77
C LEU A 559 22.07 -6.28 11.00
N GLU A 560 22.79 -5.63 10.11
CA GLU A 560 23.90 -6.24 9.38
C GLU A 560 25.15 -5.37 9.47
N HIS A 561 26.29 -6.04 9.57
CA HIS A 561 27.61 -5.42 9.65
C HIS A 561 28.53 -5.95 8.56
N TRP A 562 29.14 -5.03 7.82
CA TRP A 562 30.21 -5.27 6.87
C TRP A 562 31.56 -5.08 7.56
N ASP A 563 32.39 -6.12 7.51
CA ASP A 563 33.71 -6.17 8.14
C ASP A 563 34.89 -5.95 7.18
N GLY A 564 34.62 -5.55 5.93
CA GLY A 564 35.60 -5.46 4.86
C GLY A 564 35.64 -6.65 3.90
N ASP A 565 35.02 -7.78 4.28
CA ASP A 565 34.95 -8.99 3.46
C ASP A 565 33.51 -9.43 3.17
N ARG A 566 32.64 -9.39 4.19
CA ARG A 566 31.25 -9.86 4.06
C ARG A 566 30.29 -9.17 5.02
N TRP A 567 29.03 -9.13 4.60
CA TRP A 567 27.92 -8.77 5.48
C TRP A 567 27.57 -9.94 6.41
N THR A 568 27.38 -9.65 7.69
CA THR A 568 26.92 -10.61 8.69
C THR A 568 25.77 -10.06 9.51
N VAL A 569 24.79 -10.91 9.84
CA VAL A 569 23.69 -10.52 10.74
C VAL A 569 24.22 -10.38 12.16
N VAL A 570 23.89 -9.25 12.78
CA VAL A 570 24.17 -8.98 14.20
C VAL A 570 22.87 -9.08 14.99
N ALA A 571 22.93 -9.56 16.22
CA ALA A 571 21.74 -9.72 17.06
C ALA A 571 21.26 -8.36 17.59
N SER A 572 20.01 -8.01 17.29
CA SER A 572 19.21 -6.99 17.99
C SER A 572 18.63 -7.58 19.30
N PRO A 573 18.36 -6.75 20.32
CA PRO A 573 17.54 -7.09 21.47
C PRO A 573 16.22 -7.79 21.08
N ARG A 574 15.73 -8.68 21.96
CA ARG A 574 14.50 -9.44 21.67
C ARG A 574 13.28 -8.64 22.11
N HIS A 575 12.42 -8.32 21.16
CA HIS A 575 11.16 -7.58 21.38
C HIS A 575 9.95 -8.48 21.68
N GLY A 576 10.20 -9.70 22.16
CA GLY A 576 9.13 -10.65 22.55
C GLY A 576 8.19 -10.99 21.38
N THR A 577 6.91 -10.68 21.54
CA THR A 577 5.87 -10.86 20.50
C THR A 577 5.56 -9.58 19.72
N ALA A 578 6.27 -8.48 20.00
CA ALA A 578 6.11 -7.23 19.28
C ALA A 578 6.89 -7.27 17.95
N SER A 579 6.31 -6.69 16.91
CA SER A 579 6.94 -6.49 15.61
C SER A 579 7.80 -5.24 15.63
N GLY A 580 9.11 -5.36 15.35
CA GLY A 580 10.06 -4.25 15.35
C GLY A 580 10.70 -4.00 13.99
N ALA A 581 11.09 -2.75 13.74
CA ALA A 581 11.86 -2.33 12.56
C ALA A 581 12.79 -1.17 12.92
N LEU A 582 13.95 -1.11 12.27
CA LEU A 582 14.91 0.01 12.38
C LEU A 582 15.02 0.72 11.04
N TYR A 583 14.76 2.02 11.02
CA TYR A 583 14.70 2.84 9.80
C TYR A 583 16.01 3.55 9.46
N SER A 584 16.81 3.88 10.47
CA SER A 584 18.03 4.64 10.28
C SER A 584 19.10 4.23 11.28
N VAL A 585 20.35 4.32 10.84
CA VAL A 585 21.55 4.06 11.63
C VAL A 585 22.55 5.17 11.42
N SER A 586 23.30 5.52 12.46
CA SER A 586 24.38 6.50 12.41
C SER A 586 25.54 6.03 13.28
N SER A 587 26.75 6.24 12.80
CA SER A 587 28.00 5.91 13.49
C SER A 587 28.79 7.18 13.76
N GLY A 588 29.32 7.34 14.96
CA GLY A 588 30.21 8.44 15.33
C GLY A 588 31.04 8.11 16.56
N GLU A 589 31.67 9.13 17.16
CA GLU A 589 32.54 8.95 18.32
C GLU A 589 31.82 8.36 19.54
N SER A 590 30.52 8.67 19.70
CA SER A 590 29.66 8.13 20.75
C SER A 590 29.01 6.79 20.41
N GLY A 591 29.50 6.09 19.39
CA GLY A 591 29.08 4.72 19.03
C GLY A 591 28.17 4.64 17.81
N VAL A 592 27.52 3.49 17.65
CA VAL A 592 26.58 3.22 16.55
C VAL A 592 25.17 3.16 17.11
N TRP A 593 24.29 3.98 16.56
CA TRP A 593 22.92 4.19 17.04
C TRP A 593 21.94 3.90 15.92
N ALA A 594 20.89 3.16 16.23
CA ALA A 594 19.81 2.84 15.30
C ALA A 594 18.47 3.24 15.89
N VAL A 595 17.55 3.70 15.05
CA VAL A 595 16.21 4.13 15.48
C VAL A 595 15.14 3.56 14.58
N GLY A 596 13.94 3.40 15.14
CA GLY A 596 12.78 2.93 14.40
C GLY A 596 11.54 2.85 15.28
N GLN A 597 10.83 1.72 15.20
CA GLN A 597 9.63 1.50 16.00
C GLN A 597 9.41 0.03 16.39
N THR A 598 8.60 -0.17 17.43
CA THR A 598 8.02 -1.45 17.84
C THR A 598 6.50 -1.34 17.92
N GLU A 599 5.79 -2.42 17.60
CA GLU A 599 4.33 -2.50 17.62
C GLU A 599 3.87 -3.85 18.16
N ASP A 600 2.79 -3.89 18.94
CA ASP A 600 2.18 -5.14 19.38
C ASP A 600 0.67 -5.14 19.11
N ALA A 601 0.02 -6.31 19.23
CA ALA A 601 -1.40 -6.48 18.91
C ALA A 601 -2.37 -5.64 19.79
N VAL A 602 -1.87 -4.94 20.80
CA VAL A 602 -2.65 -4.21 21.81
C VAL A 602 -2.36 -2.71 21.80
N HIS A 603 -1.17 -2.28 21.33
CA HIS A 603 -0.70 -0.90 21.39
C HIS A 603 -0.30 -0.35 20.01
N ALA A 604 -0.57 0.94 19.80
CA ALA A 604 -0.05 1.68 18.65
C ALA A 604 1.49 1.74 18.68
N SER A 605 2.11 1.83 17.50
CA SER A 605 3.57 1.86 17.36
C SER A 605 4.26 2.85 18.30
N GLN A 606 5.36 2.41 18.90
CA GLN A 606 6.18 3.17 19.83
C GLN A 606 7.60 3.32 19.28
N PRO A 607 8.30 4.43 19.58
CA PRO A 607 9.65 4.66 19.08
C PRO A 607 10.64 3.66 19.68
N LEU A 608 11.55 3.17 18.84
CA LEU A 608 12.65 2.28 19.21
C LEU A 608 13.97 3.03 19.01
N VAL A 609 14.86 2.92 20.00
CA VAL A 609 16.26 3.33 19.89
C VAL A 609 17.10 2.16 20.38
N GLU A 610 18.04 1.71 19.55
CA GLU A 610 19.05 0.72 19.91
C GLU A 610 20.45 1.35 19.80
N HIS A 611 21.34 0.97 20.71
CA HIS A 611 22.72 1.44 20.76
C HIS A 611 23.68 0.26 20.86
N LEU A 612 24.77 0.31 20.08
CA LEU A 612 25.87 -0.64 20.16
C LEU A 612 26.81 -0.28 21.32
N ASP A 613 26.65 -0.99 22.44
CA ASP A 613 27.56 -0.91 23.59
C ASP A 613 28.60 -2.04 23.53
N GLY A 614 29.83 -1.66 23.17
CA GLY A 614 30.95 -2.57 22.97
C GLY A 614 30.74 -3.51 21.78
N SER A 615 30.15 -4.68 22.01
CA SER A 615 29.87 -5.68 20.96
C SER A 615 28.41 -6.14 20.93
N ARG A 616 27.53 -5.49 21.71
CA ARG A 616 26.13 -5.88 21.85
C ARG A 616 25.22 -4.68 21.69
N TRP A 617 24.19 -4.87 20.87
CA TRP A 617 23.09 -3.92 20.77
C TRP A 617 22.19 -4.00 22.00
N GLN A 618 21.74 -2.85 22.48
CA GLN A 618 20.87 -2.70 23.65
C GLN A 618 19.76 -1.70 23.36
N ASP A 619 18.57 -1.97 23.90
CA ASP A 619 17.44 -1.05 23.85
C ASP A 619 17.68 0.12 24.79
N VAL A 620 17.39 1.33 24.31
CA VAL A 620 17.51 2.54 25.09
C VAL A 620 16.15 2.98 25.57
N SER A 621 16.05 3.25 26.87
CA SER A 621 14.79 3.69 27.49
C SER A 621 14.47 5.12 27.08
N LEU A 622 13.27 5.30 26.51
CA LEU A 622 12.79 6.59 26.05
C LEU A 622 11.72 7.18 27.00
N PRO A 623 11.66 8.52 27.12
CA PRO A 623 10.50 9.17 27.73
C PRO A 623 9.24 8.88 26.91
N ARG A 624 8.11 8.72 27.59
CA ARG A 624 6.82 8.51 26.92
C ARG A 624 6.44 9.73 26.08
N VAL A 625 6.22 9.52 24.79
CA VAL A 625 5.88 10.59 23.82
C VAL A 625 4.36 10.77 23.73
N SER A 626 3.67 9.75 23.24
CA SER A 626 2.22 9.74 23.04
C SER A 626 1.68 8.34 23.34
N SER A 627 0.35 8.20 23.50
CA SER A 627 -0.32 6.90 23.43
C SER A 627 -0.77 6.54 22.01
N GLY A 628 -0.68 7.48 21.07
CA GLY A 628 -0.93 7.26 19.65
C GLY A 628 0.32 6.77 18.92
N PHE A 629 0.18 6.60 17.60
CA PHE A 629 1.28 6.24 16.73
C PHE A 629 2.48 7.17 16.93
N THR A 630 3.65 6.59 17.18
CA THR A 630 4.89 7.35 17.32
C THR A 630 6.04 6.55 16.73
N SER A 631 6.84 7.18 15.88
CA SER A 631 7.99 6.55 15.21
C SER A 631 9.16 7.52 15.11
N LEU A 632 10.38 6.98 15.09
CA LEU A 632 11.61 7.70 14.77
C LEU A 632 12.11 7.24 13.40
N TRP A 633 12.22 8.17 12.45
CA TRP A 633 12.55 7.87 11.06
C TRP A 633 14.05 7.98 10.77
N SER A 634 14.75 8.86 11.49
CA SER A 634 16.16 9.14 11.21
C SER A 634 16.95 9.50 12.45
N VAL A 635 18.24 9.14 12.45
CA VAL A 635 19.18 9.43 13.53
C VAL A 635 20.51 9.98 12.99
N THR A 636 21.11 10.90 13.72
CA THR A 636 22.48 11.36 13.49
C THR A 636 23.24 11.43 14.82
N VAL A 637 24.48 10.97 14.81
CA VAL A 637 25.44 11.23 15.89
C VAL A 637 26.10 12.59 15.66
N ALA A 638 26.18 13.43 16.69
CA ALA A 638 26.79 14.76 16.69
C ALA A 638 27.65 14.93 17.96
N ASP A 639 28.96 14.73 17.81
CA ASP A 639 29.93 14.72 18.90
C ASP A 639 29.47 13.81 20.06
N ASP A 640 29.26 14.39 21.25
CA ASP A 640 28.80 13.72 22.48
C ASP A 640 27.28 13.56 22.58
N SER A 641 26.53 13.82 21.50
CA SER A 641 25.07 13.75 21.48
C SER A 641 24.53 12.97 20.30
N VAL A 642 23.33 12.45 20.46
CA VAL A 642 22.61 11.72 19.42
C VAL A 642 21.28 12.42 19.20
N TRP A 643 20.88 12.58 17.95
CA TRP A 643 19.64 13.26 17.59
C TRP A 643 18.81 12.37 16.72
N ALA A 644 17.55 12.18 17.09
CA ALA A 644 16.59 11.42 16.31
C ALA A 644 15.37 12.28 16.01
N VAL A 645 14.81 12.11 14.81
CA VAL A 645 13.59 12.82 14.39
C VAL A 645 12.55 11.84 13.88
N GLY A 646 11.30 12.26 13.94
CA GLY A 646 10.19 11.41 13.52
C GLY A 646 8.83 12.11 13.57
N THR A 647 7.81 11.30 13.87
CA THR A 647 6.41 11.72 13.95
C THR A 647 5.78 11.20 15.23
N ALA A 648 4.92 12.02 15.84
CA ALA A 648 4.09 11.63 16.97
C ALA A 648 2.64 12.06 16.71
N ASN A 649 1.72 11.11 16.69
CA ASN A 649 0.29 11.35 16.56
C ASN A 649 -0.29 11.79 17.91
N ASP A 650 -1.14 12.81 17.89
CA ASP A 650 -1.95 13.22 19.03
C ASP A 650 -3.31 12.50 19.01
N PRO A 651 -3.58 11.56 19.94
CA PRO A 651 -4.82 10.79 19.96
C PRO A 651 -6.07 11.64 20.21
N ALA A 652 -5.93 12.85 20.76
CA ALA A 652 -7.06 13.73 21.02
C ALA A 652 -7.56 14.41 19.74
N THR A 653 -6.66 14.66 18.79
CA THR A 653 -6.97 15.40 17.56
C THR A 653 -6.86 14.54 16.30
N GLY A 654 -6.12 13.43 16.36
CA GLY A 654 -5.73 12.60 15.22
C GLY A 654 -4.58 13.19 14.41
N ASN A 655 -4.04 14.35 14.79
CA ASN A 655 -3.03 15.07 14.02
C ASN A 655 -1.61 14.55 14.28
N ASP A 656 -0.79 14.58 13.23
CA ASP A 656 0.62 14.25 13.32
C ASP A 656 1.47 15.49 13.62
N HIS A 657 2.30 15.37 14.64
CA HIS A 657 3.26 16.37 15.07
C HIS A 657 4.69 15.94 14.76
N THR A 658 5.58 16.93 14.59
CA THR A 658 7.01 16.68 14.53
C THR A 658 7.51 16.08 15.84
N LEU A 659 8.36 15.06 15.76
CA LEU A 659 9.11 14.53 16.89
C LEU A 659 10.59 14.81 16.68
N ALA A 660 11.25 15.38 17.69
CA ALA A 660 12.69 15.49 17.76
C ALA A 660 13.15 15.12 19.17
N MET A 661 14.14 14.24 19.26
CA MET A 661 14.70 13.76 20.52
C MET A 661 16.21 13.92 20.53
N ARG A 662 16.77 14.24 21.71
CA ARG A 662 18.21 14.33 21.94
C ARG A 662 18.61 13.33 23.01
N GLY A 663 19.59 12.50 22.68
CA GLY A 663 20.28 11.58 23.59
C GLY A 663 21.65 12.13 24.01
N GLN A 664 22.03 11.88 25.27
CA GLN A 664 23.40 11.97 25.78
C GLN A 664 23.69 10.66 26.52
N GLY A 665 24.33 9.70 25.83
CA GLY A 665 24.31 8.30 26.25
C GLY A 665 22.88 7.78 26.34
N ASP A 666 22.53 7.11 27.45
CA ASP A 666 21.20 6.52 27.64
C ASP A 666 20.12 7.53 28.12
N HIS A 667 20.48 8.80 28.29
CA HIS A 667 19.53 9.83 28.73
C HIS A 667 18.92 10.55 27.52
N TRP A 668 17.66 10.25 27.23
CA TRP A 668 16.91 10.82 26.11
C TRP A 668 15.83 11.80 26.55
N GLN A 669 15.72 12.91 25.81
CA GLN A 669 14.73 13.96 26.06
C GLN A 669 14.03 14.38 24.77
N ILE A 670 12.73 14.67 24.88
CA ILE A 670 11.91 15.23 23.80
C ILE A 670 12.23 16.73 23.68
N VAL A 671 12.56 17.16 22.47
CA VAL A 671 13.00 18.51 22.16
C VAL A 671 12.40 19.02 20.85
N ASN A 672 11.11 18.76 20.65
CA ASN A 672 10.38 19.06 19.41
C ASN A 672 10.53 20.51 18.95
N GLY A 673 10.64 20.67 17.64
CA GLY A 673 10.61 21.95 16.95
C GLY A 673 9.19 22.53 16.83
N PRO A 674 9.04 23.57 15.97
CA PRO A 674 7.75 24.10 15.58
C PRO A 674 6.88 23.05 14.86
N ASP A 675 5.57 23.20 14.96
CA ASP A 675 4.61 22.55 14.05
C ASP A 675 4.00 23.66 13.17
N PRO A 676 4.57 23.93 11.97
CA PRO A 676 4.13 25.05 11.13
C PRO A 676 2.66 24.96 10.71
N ALA A 677 2.12 23.74 10.61
CA ALA A 677 0.72 23.47 10.37
C ALA A 677 0.01 23.22 11.71
N ALA A 678 -0.52 24.28 12.32
CA ALA A 678 -1.07 24.23 13.69
C ALA A 678 -2.29 23.31 13.89
N ALA A 679 -2.93 22.83 12.82
CA ALA A 679 -4.12 21.97 12.87
C ALA A 679 -4.08 20.79 11.87
N ASP A 680 -2.91 20.52 11.29
CA ASP A 680 -2.72 19.60 10.17
C ASP A 680 -1.44 18.77 10.38
N GLU A 681 -1.09 17.94 9.41
CA GLU A 681 0.04 17.01 9.45
C GLU A 681 1.41 17.72 9.39
N ASN A 682 2.32 17.37 10.31
CA ASN A 682 3.73 17.79 10.31
C ASN A 682 4.64 16.59 10.55
N ARG A 683 5.66 16.40 9.72
CA ARG A 683 6.61 15.28 9.83
C ARG A 683 8.05 15.70 9.58
N LEU A 684 8.97 15.15 10.37
CA LEU A 684 10.41 15.19 10.10
C LEU A 684 10.85 13.79 9.68
N GLY A 685 11.34 13.64 8.46
CA GLY A 685 11.75 12.37 7.88
C GLY A 685 13.24 12.07 8.04
N ALA A 686 14.10 13.10 8.02
CA ALA A 686 15.54 12.90 8.08
C ALA A 686 16.29 13.95 8.90
N VAL A 687 17.42 13.56 9.50
CA VAL A 687 18.30 14.44 10.29
C VAL A 687 19.77 14.21 9.94
N THR A 688 20.56 15.28 9.97
CA THR A 688 22.03 15.22 9.85
C THR A 688 22.69 16.28 10.72
N THR A 689 23.98 16.13 10.99
CA THR A 689 24.79 17.15 11.66
C THR A 689 25.78 17.77 10.68
N ALA A 690 25.98 19.08 10.79
CA ALA A 690 26.96 19.83 10.00
C ALA A 690 27.68 20.84 10.90
N GLY A 691 28.85 20.45 11.42
CA GLY A 691 29.52 21.21 12.48
C GLY A 691 28.72 21.16 13.79
N ASP A 692 28.45 22.32 14.39
CA ASP A 692 27.67 22.46 15.64
C ASP A 692 26.14 22.52 15.41
N THR A 693 25.70 22.31 14.17
CA THR A 693 24.31 22.52 13.77
C THR A 693 23.65 21.22 13.33
N ILE A 694 22.53 20.90 13.96
CA ILE A 694 21.62 19.83 13.57
C ILE A 694 20.64 20.37 12.54
N TRP A 695 20.48 19.64 11.44
CA TRP A 695 19.53 19.94 10.38
C TRP A 695 18.53 18.79 10.28
N ALA A 696 17.25 19.12 10.21
CA ALA A 696 16.18 18.16 10.01
C ALA A 696 15.32 18.57 8.81
N VAL A 697 14.82 17.59 8.05
CA VAL A 697 13.96 17.82 6.89
C VAL A 697 12.72 16.94 6.92
N GLY A 698 11.68 17.37 6.21
CA GLY A 698 10.43 16.66 6.09
C GLY A 698 9.40 17.47 5.31
N TYR A 699 8.15 17.42 5.75
CA TYR A 699 7.07 18.23 5.21
C TYR A 699 6.05 18.65 6.27
N TYR A 700 5.25 19.65 5.94
CA TYR A 700 4.04 20.01 6.67
C TYR A 700 2.90 20.31 5.69
N LYS A 701 1.65 20.09 6.10
CA LYS A 701 0.47 20.29 5.25
C LYS A 701 -0.15 21.67 5.49
N ASP A 702 -0.21 22.49 4.43
CA ASP A 702 -0.86 23.80 4.40
C ASP A 702 -1.40 24.03 2.98
N GLN A 703 -2.65 23.59 2.73
CA GLN A 703 -3.22 23.52 1.38
C GLN A 703 -2.32 22.71 0.41
N GLY A 704 -1.87 21.54 0.87
CA GLY A 704 -0.89 20.66 0.23
C GLY A 704 0.41 20.53 1.04
N ARG A 705 1.23 19.52 0.74
CA ARG A 705 2.53 19.29 1.40
C ARG A 705 3.54 20.36 0.99
N LYS A 706 4.15 21.00 1.97
CA LYS A 706 5.23 21.99 1.81
C LYS A 706 6.50 21.42 2.41
N THR A 707 7.65 21.77 1.85
CA THR A 707 8.92 21.32 2.43
C THR A 707 9.09 21.84 3.85
N LEU A 708 9.69 21.02 4.72
CA LEU A 708 10.10 21.43 6.05
C LEU A 708 11.61 21.29 6.13
N ILE A 709 12.31 22.37 6.47
CA ILE A 709 13.72 22.33 6.83
C ILE A 709 13.88 23.09 8.14
N GLU A 710 14.38 22.41 9.16
CA GLU A 710 14.65 23.00 10.46
C GLU A 710 16.14 22.89 10.79
N ARG A 711 16.62 23.86 11.57
CA ARG A 711 17.96 23.77 12.15
C ARG A 711 17.96 24.14 13.62
N ARG A 712 18.92 23.59 14.35
CA ARG A 712 19.17 23.88 15.75
C ARG A 712 20.65 23.75 16.05
N ARG A 713 21.17 24.56 16.98
CA ARG A 713 22.52 24.33 17.54
C ARG A 713 22.52 23.13 18.47
N ALA A 714 23.57 22.33 18.42
CA ALA A 714 23.71 21.09 19.18
C ALA A 714 23.85 21.32 20.70
N GLU A 715 24.30 22.50 21.14
CA GLU A 715 24.52 22.87 22.55
C GLU A 715 23.22 22.94 23.39
#